data_AF-A0A3S3PB25-F1
#
_entry.id   AF-A0A3S3PB25-F1
#
_cell.length_a   1.000
_cell.length_b   1.000
_cell.length_c   1.000
_cell.angle_alpha   90.00
_cell.angle_beta   90.00
_cell.angle_gamma   90.00
#
_symmetry.space_group_name_H-M   'P 1'
#
loop_
_entity.id
_entity.type
_entity.pdbx_description
1 polymer ?
#
loop_
_entity_poly.entity_id
_entity_poly.type
_entity_poly.pdbx_seq_one_letter_code
_entity_poly.pdbx_strand_id
1 'polypeptide(L)'
;MQQRKMGDLLFISLATSGVLILSLICRFFYFFWWRPIKLGRFLKDQGINGPPYWPVVGNIMEETQLRNEAKLRPMDLSHAIVPRRMLPAFLTSCCELISRWEESIGSEGSCELDVWLEFQNLTGDVISRTAFGSCYKQGMRIFQLQTEQAQLFAHSIKSIFIPGYRFLPTKENNRRNEIDREVCALLRGMIKEREKEMIMGNVRNDDLLGLLMESNFRDSQEQGNTNGFSMTIEDVIDECKLFYFAGQETTAVLLTWTIVVLSMHQNWQVQAREEVLLVFGKNKPDFDSLNRLKIVTMILYEVLRLYPPVVSTARCVDKATKLGDITLPLGAQVSLPTLLVHHDPEIWGEDVEEFKPERFSEGVAKASKNQLVFFPFSWGPRVCIGQNFAMIEAKMALAMILQHFSFELSPSYAHAPYILITLQPQYEKMGNFLLFSLTISAVLLLSLIYRFFYVFWWKPMKHGRYLNDQGIKGPPYKLVVGNTTEDFQLRNEAQLKPMDLSHAILPRRMLPAFLTSCCELISRWEKSVGSEGSCELDVWPEFQNFTGDVISRTAFGSSYKQGMRIFQLQTEQARLLTRSIKSIVIPGYRFLPIQVNKRRSEIEKEVCSLLRGVIMEREREMKMGNVSNDDLLGLLMESNFKDFQEQGSSNATAMTIEEVIEECRLFYFAGQETTAILLTWTMVVLSMHPNWQVQAREEVLQVFGKNNPDFDGLSHLKIVTMILYEVLRLYPPVVFTARCVDKTTKLGDIILPPGAQVSLPTLLIHHDPEIWGEDVEEFKPERFSGGISKASKNQLVFFPFSWGPRICIGQNFAMIEAKVALAIILQHFSFELSPSYAHAPCNVITLQPQHGAQIILHRL
;
A
#
# COMPACT_ATOMS: atom_id res chain seq x y z
N MET A 1 -36.21 -45.14 29.75
CA MET A 1 -36.68 -44.47 28.51
C MET A 1 -35.80 -43.27 28.10
N GLN A 2 -35.09 -42.62 29.03
CA GLN A 2 -34.27 -41.43 28.77
C GLN A 2 -32.88 -41.73 28.15
N GLN A 3 -32.23 -42.85 28.49
CA GLN A 3 -30.93 -43.24 27.91
C GLN A 3 -31.01 -43.63 26.42
N ARG A 4 -32.11 -44.25 25.97
CA ARG A 4 -32.30 -44.63 24.56
C ARG A 4 -32.45 -43.39 23.64
N LYS A 5 -33.23 -42.40 24.09
CA LYS A 5 -33.41 -41.13 23.36
C LYS A 5 -32.13 -40.29 23.21
N MET A 6 -31.19 -40.41 24.15
CA MET A 6 -29.93 -39.66 24.10
C MET A 6 -28.91 -40.30 23.15
N GLY A 7 -28.89 -41.65 23.06
CA GLY A 7 -28.09 -42.38 22.08
C GLY A 7 -28.57 -42.13 20.64
N ASP A 8 -29.89 -42.09 20.42
CA ASP A 8 -30.47 -41.81 19.10
C ASP A 8 -30.17 -40.38 18.63
N LEU A 9 -30.19 -39.38 19.53
CA LEU A 9 -29.84 -37.99 19.19
C LEU A 9 -28.36 -37.82 18.84
N LEU A 10 -27.46 -38.53 19.52
CA LEU A 10 -26.02 -38.50 19.27
C LEU A 10 -25.68 -39.17 17.93
N PHE A 11 -26.34 -40.28 17.62
CA PHE A 11 -26.16 -40.97 16.35
C PHE A 11 -26.68 -40.14 15.17
N ILE A 12 -27.83 -39.48 15.32
CA ILE A 12 -28.37 -38.56 14.29
C ILE A 12 -27.46 -37.35 14.09
N SER A 13 -26.88 -36.78 15.16
CA SER A 13 -25.93 -35.65 15.08
C SER A 13 -24.63 -36.03 14.38
N LEU A 14 -24.07 -37.22 14.67
CA LEU A 14 -22.87 -37.72 14.02
C LEU A 14 -23.12 -38.10 12.56
N ALA A 15 -24.26 -38.73 12.26
CA ALA A 15 -24.64 -39.08 10.90
C ALA A 15 -24.89 -37.83 10.04
N THR A 16 -25.59 -36.81 10.58
CA THR A 16 -25.84 -35.55 9.87
C THR A 16 -24.55 -34.75 9.65
N SER A 17 -23.64 -34.72 10.63
CA SER A 17 -22.31 -34.10 10.49
C SER A 17 -21.44 -34.84 9.46
N GLY A 18 -21.46 -36.17 9.45
CA GLY A 18 -20.76 -36.99 8.45
C GLY A 18 -21.27 -36.78 7.02
N VAL A 19 -22.59 -36.70 6.84
CA VAL A 19 -23.21 -36.41 5.54
C VAL A 19 -22.88 -34.99 5.06
N LEU A 20 -22.82 -34.01 5.98
CA LEU A 20 -22.41 -32.64 5.66
C LEU A 20 -20.94 -32.56 5.22
N ILE A 21 -20.04 -33.23 5.94
CA ILE A 21 -18.61 -33.27 5.59
C ILE A 21 -18.39 -33.98 4.26
N LEU A 22 -19.05 -35.11 4.03
CA LEU A 22 -18.96 -35.84 2.76
C LEU A 22 -19.54 -35.01 1.61
N SER A 23 -20.65 -34.31 1.81
CA SER A 23 -21.24 -33.37 0.84
C SER A 23 -20.29 -32.22 0.50
N LEU A 24 -19.58 -31.66 1.49
CA LEU A 24 -18.60 -30.60 1.28
C LEU A 24 -17.37 -31.10 0.52
N ILE A 25 -16.88 -32.30 0.83
CA ILE A 25 -15.77 -32.95 0.09
C ILE A 25 -16.19 -33.26 -1.35
N CYS A 26 -17.36 -33.85 -1.56
CA CYS A 26 -17.89 -34.12 -2.89
C CYS A 26 -18.11 -32.82 -3.69
N ARG A 27 -18.60 -31.74 -3.07
CA ARG A 27 -18.73 -30.43 -3.71
C ARG A 27 -17.37 -29.83 -4.05
N PHE A 28 -16.37 -29.99 -3.19
CA PHE A 28 -15.01 -29.54 -3.43
C PHE A 28 -14.39 -30.24 -4.65
N PHE A 29 -14.43 -31.58 -4.69
CA PHE A 29 -13.93 -32.33 -5.85
C PHE A 29 -14.76 -32.07 -7.11
N TYR A 30 -16.08 -31.92 -6.99
CA TYR A 30 -16.93 -31.58 -8.12
C TYR A 30 -16.58 -30.21 -8.71
N PHE A 31 -16.42 -29.16 -7.89
CA PHE A 31 -16.16 -27.81 -8.39
C PHE A 31 -14.73 -27.59 -8.85
N PHE A 32 -13.74 -28.10 -8.14
CA PHE A 32 -12.32 -27.81 -8.41
C PHE A 32 -11.65 -28.82 -9.35
N TRP A 33 -12.25 -30.01 -9.52
CA TRP A 33 -11.67 -31.08 -10.32
C TRP A 33 -12.60 -31.56 -11.44
N TRP A 34 -13.82 -32.01 -11.11
CA TRP A 34 -14.66 -32.69 -12.09
C TRP A 34 -15.32 -31.73 -13.08
N ARG A 35 -15.88 -30.61 -12.61
CA ARG A 35 -16.58 -29.62 -13.43
C ARG A 35 -15.65 -28.95 -14.47
N PRO A 36 -14.42 -28.52 -14.13
CA PRO A 36 -13.48 -27.96 -15.10
C PRO A 36 -13.04 -28.97 -16.16
N ILE A 37 -12.75 -30.22 -15.78
CA ILE A 37 -12.35 -31.27 -16.73
C ILE A 37 -13.51 -31.65 -17.66
N LYS A 38 -14.73 -31.76 -17.12
CA LYS A 38 -15.94 -32.05 -17.92
C LYS A 38 -16.22 -30.91 -18.91
N LEU A 39 -16.08 -29.66 -18.47
CA LEU A 39 -16.23 -28.50 -19.33
C LEU A 39 -15.13 -28.44 -20.41
N GLY A 40 -13.88 -28.71 -20.04
CA GLY A 40 -12.76 -28.78 -21.00
C GLY A 40 -12.94 -29.86 -22.06
N ARG A 41 -13.41 -31.05 -21.69
CA ARG A 41 -13.75 -32.12 -22.65
C ARG A 41 -14.91 -31.71 -23.56
N PHE A 42 -15.97 -31.15 -22.99
CA PHE A 42 -17.13 -30.67 -23.74
C PHE A 42 -16.78 -29.57 -24.76
N LEU A 43 -15.88 -28.65 -24.41
CA LEU A 43 -15.38 -27.61 -25.32
C LEU A 43 -14.47 -28.22 -26.40
N LYS A 44 -13.64 -29.20 -26.04
CA LYS A 44 -12.77 -29.92 -26.99
C LYS A 44 -13.58 -30.70 -28.03
N ASP A 45 -14.68 -31.31 -27.62
CA ASP A 45 -15.62 -32.02 -28.51
C ASP A 45 -16.34 -31.06 -29.48
N GLN A 46 -16.34 -29.74 -29.20
CA GLN A 46 -16.86 -28.69 -30.07
C GLN A 46 -15.77 -28.00 -30.91
N GLY A 47 -14.55 -28.56 -30.95
CA GLY A 47 -13.42 -28.02 -31.70
C GLY A 47 -12.69 -26.86 -31.01
N ILE A 48 -13.07 -26.49 -29.77
CA ILE A 48 -12.43 -25.45 -28.99
C ILE A 48 -11.31 -26.07 -28.15
N ASN A 49 -10.07 -25.94 -28.62
CA ASN A 49 -8.89 -26.41 -27.91
C ASN A 49 -8.31 -25.30 -27.01
N GLY A 50 -8.20 -25.58 -25.71
CA GLY A 50 -7.52 -24.72 -24.73
C GLY A 50 -6.40 -25.46 -23.99
N PRO A 51 -5.50 -24.75 -23.29
CA PRO A 51 -4.42 -25.36 -22.53
C PRO A 51 -4.94 -26.29 -21.40
N PRO A 52 -4.16 -27.32 -21.02
CA PRO A 52 -4.58 -28.28 -20.00
C PRO A 52 -4.75 -27.62 -18.62
N TYR A 53 -5.86 -27.92 -17.94
CA TYR A 53 -6.14 -27.39 -16.61
C TYR A 53 -5.29 -28.08 -15.53
N TRP A 54 -4.56 -27.30 -14.72
CA TRP A 54 -3.83 -27.77 -13.55
C TRP A 54 -4.55 -27.42 -12.23
N PRO A 55 -4.65 -28.36 -11.26
CA PRO A 55 -5.25 -28.08 -9.96
C PRO A 55 -4.52 -26.94 -9.23
N VAL A 56 -5.29 -26.07 -8.55
CA VAL A 56 -4.83 -24.94 -7.70
C VAL A 56 -4.33 -23.69 -8.45
N VAL A 57 -3.61 -23.82 -9.56
CA VAL A 57 -3.07 -22.66 -10.32
C VAL A 57 -3.91 -22.33 -11.57
N GLY A 58 -4.71 -23.29 -12.06
CA GLY A 58 -5.48 -23.12 -13.29
C GLY A 58 -4.59 -23.02 -14.53
N ASN A 59 -5.10 -22.40 -15.59
CA ASN A 59 -4.39 -22.15 -16.86
C ASN A 59 -3.81 -20.71 -16.95
N ILE A 60 -3.79 -19.96 -15.84
CA ILE A 60 -3.55 -18.51 -15.80
C ILE A 60 -2.17 -18.13 -16.35
N MET A 61 -1.13 -18.92 -16.06
CA MET A 61 0.23 -18.60 -16.53
C MET A 61 0.39 -18.78 -18.04
N GLU A 62 -0.17 -19.84 -18.62
CA GLU A 62 -0.19 -20.07 -20.07
C GLU A 62 -1.12 -19.09 -20.79
N GLU A 63 -2.26 -18.73 -20.18
CA GLU A 63 -3.15 -17.68 -20.70
C GLU A 63 -2.44 -16.32 -20.71
N THR A 64 -1.62 -16.02 -19.69
CA THR A 64 -0.82 -14.79 -19.64
C THR A 64 0.22 -14.75 -20.76
N GLN A 65 0.84 -15.88 -21.08
CA GLN A 65 1.79 -16.01 -22.19
C GLN A 65 1.10 -15.83 -23.55
N LEU A 66 -0.02 -16.52 -23.80
CA LEU A 66 -0.81 -16.38 -25.03
C LEU A 66 -1.38 -14.96 -25.20
N ARG A 67 -1.82 -14.34 -24.11
CA ARG A 67 -2.29 -12.94 -24.09
C ARG A 67 -1.14 -11.97 -24.38
N ASN A 68 0.11 -12.32 -24.06
CA ASN A 68 1.28 -11.52 -24.41
C ASN A 68 1.71 -11.72 -25.88
N GLU A 69 1.56 -12.93 -26.44
CA GLU A 69 1.77 -13.17 -27.88
C GLU A 69 0.72 -12.46 -28.75
N ALA A 70 -0.54 -12.43 -28.33
CA ALA A 70 -1.60 -11.68 -29.00
C ALA A 70 -1.34 -10.16 -28.99
N LYS A 71 -0.74 -9.63 -27.92
CA LYS A 71 -0.40 -8.19 -27.81
C LYS A 71 0.72 -7.73 -28.75
N LEU A 72 1.51 -8.65 -29.31
CA LEU A 72 2.65 -8.37 -30.20
C LEU A 72 2.26 -8.25 -31.67
N ARG A 73 1.01 -8.55 -32.04
CA ARG A 73 0.52 -8.40 -33.42
C ARG A 73 -0.15 -7.02 -33.58
N PRO A 74 0.30 -6.15 -34.50
CA PRO A 74 -0.40 -4.93 -34.82
C PRO A 74 -1.75 -5.25 -35.51
N MET A 75 -2.82 -4.58 -35.11
CA MET A 75 -4.08 -4.56 -35.87
C MET A 75 -4.02 -3.42 -36.89
N ASP A 76 -4.25 -3.74 -38.15
CA ASP A 76 -4.28 -2.76 -39.24
C ASP A 76 -5.70 -2.23 -39.42
N LEU A 77 -6.07 -1.20 -38.66
CA LEU A 77 -7.24 -0.38 -38.96
C LEU A 77 -6.75 0.93 -39.57
N SER A 78 -6.89 1.06 -40.88
CA SER A 78 -6.56 2.27 -41.63
C SER A 78 -7.23 3.51 -41.01
N HIS A 79 -6.40 4.35 -40.36
CA HIS A 79 -6.77 5.49 -39.50
C HIS A 79 -7.54 6.65 -40.18
N ALA A 80 -7.86 6.54 -41.48
CA ALA A 80 -8.39 7.66 -42.28
C ALA A 80 -9.83 7.49 -42.77
N ILE A 81 -10.39 6.28 -42.80
CA ILE A 81 -11.66 6.00 -43.52
C ILE A 81 -12.90 6.13 -42.61
N VAL A 82 -12.73 5.91 -41.31
CA VAL A 82 -13.82 5.80 -40.33
C VAL A 82 -14.50 7.15 -39.98
N PRO A 83 -13.78 8.26 -39.74
CA PRO A 83 -14.41 9.52 -39.29
C PRO A 83 -15.28 10.23 -40.33
N ARG A 84 -14.94 10.16 -41.63
CA ARG A 84 -15.70 10.86 -42.69
C ARG A 84 -17.12 10.31 -42.86
N ARG A 85 -17.32 9.00 -42.68
CA ARG A 85 -18.65 8.36 -42.81
C ARG A 85 -19.56 8.63 -41.61
N MET A 86 -18.96 8.98 -40.46
CA MET A 86 -19.66 9.20 -39.19
C MET A 86 -20.15 10.66 -39.01
N LEU A 87 -19.69 11.59 -39.87
CA LEU A 87 -20.03 13.02 -39.82
C LEU A 87 -21.54 13.33 -39.73
N PRO A 88 -22.44 12.67 -40.49
CA PRO A 88 -23.87 12.96 -40.42
C PRO A 88 -24.48 12.63 -39.05
N ALA A 89 -23.97 11.61 -38.37
CA ALA A 89 -24.41 11.24 -37.03
C ALA A 89 -24.00 12.30 -36.00
N PHE A 90 -22.74 12.76 -36.03
CA PHE A 90 -22.28 13.87 -35.18
C PHE A 90 -23.15 15.13 -35.37
N LEU A 91 -23.40 15.51 -36.63
CA LEU A 91 -24.22 16.67 -36.97
C LEU A 91 -25.64 16.54 -36.42
N THR A 92 -26.22 15.34 -36.48
CA THR A 92 -27.57 15.11 -35.99
C THR A 92 -27.63 15.27 -34.47
N SER A 93 -26.73 14.63 -33.73
CA SER A 93 -26.64 14.76 -32.27
C SER A 93 -26.37 16.20 -31.82
N CYS A 94 -25.51 16.93 -32.53
CA CYS A 94 -25.26 18.34 -32.25
C CYS A 94 -26.49 19.21 -32.57
N CYS A 95 -27.21 18.97 -33.67
CA CYS A 95 -28.46 19.70 -33.97
C CYS A 95 -29.49 19.50 -32.85
N GLU A 96 -29.65 18.28 -32.36
CA GLU A 96 -30.57 17.97 -31.26
C GLU A 96 -30.17 18.67 -29.94
N LEU A 97 -28.86 18.80 -29.66
CA LEU A 97 -28.37 19.60 -28.54
C LEU A 97 -28.72 21.09 -28.70
N ILE A 98 -28.41 21.67 -29.86
CA ILE A 98 -28.67 23.08 -30.14
C ILE A 98 -30.16 23.38 -30.01
N SER A 99 -31.05 22.57 -30.60
CA SER A 99 -32.50 22.77 -30.50
C SER A 99 -32.99 22.70 -29.05
N ARG A 100 -32.48 21.77 -28.23
CA ARG A 100 -32.83 21.70 -26.79
C ARG A 100 -32.38 22.93 -26.01
N TRP A 101 -31.19 23.46 -26.32
CA TRP A 101 -30.69 24.69 -25.70
C TRP A 101 -31.49 25.93 -26.15
N GLU A 102 -31.85 26.03 -27.43
CA GLU A 102 -32.72 27.08 -27.97
C GLU A 102 -34.10 27.06 -27.29
N GLU A 103 -34.69 25.88 -27.09
CA GLU A 103 -35.95 25.71 -26.33
C GLU A 103 -35.81 26.11 -24.86
N SER A 104 -34.66 25.82 -24.23
CA SER A 104 -34.41 26.08 -22.81
C SER A 104 -34.19 27.56 -22.48
N ILE A 105 -33.67 28.35 -23.44
CA ILE A 105 -33.48 29.81 -23.29
C ILE A 105 -34.83 30.55 -23.28
N GLY A 106 -35.86 29.99 -23.93
CA GLY A 106 -37.22 30.54 -23.94
C GLY A 106 -37.27 32.01 -24.37
N SER A 107 -38.19 32.78 -23.79
CA SER A 107 -38.37 34.22 -24.08
C SER A 107 -37.50 35.15 -23.22
N GLU A 108 -36.77 34.62 -22.23
CA GLU A 108 -35.98 35.40 -21.27
C GLU A 108 -34.56 35.75 -21.78
N GLY A 109 -34.13 35.16 -22.90
CA GLY A 109 -32.89 35.53 -23.60
C GLY A 109 -31.60 34.97 -23.00
N SER A 110 -31.65 34.32 -21.84
CA SER A 110 -30.53 33.60 -21.21
C SER A 110 -31.05 32.48 -20.29
N CYS A 111 -30.30 31.39 -20.12
CA CYS A 111 -30.60 30.35 -19.14
C CYS A 111 -29.32 29.80 -18.47
N GLU A 112 -29.45 29.36 -17.22
CA GLU A 112 -28.37 28.66 -16.50
C GLU A 112 -28.47 27.15 -16.79
N LEU A 113 -27.37 26.53 -17.24
CA LEU A 113 -27.33 25.13 -17.65
C LEU A 113 -26.15 24.39 -17.03
N ASP A 114 -26.40 23.15 -16.59
CA ASP A 114 -25.34 22.20 -16.25
C ASP A 114 -24.85 21.49 -17.53
N VAL A 115 -23.75 22.00 -18.08
CA VAL A 115 -23.19 21.50 -19.34
C VAL A 115 -22.58 20.10 -19.23
N TRP A 116 -22.26 19.61 -18.02
CA TRP A 116 -21.70 18.27 -17.85
C TRP A 116 -22.67 17.18 -18.32
N LEU A 117 -23.92 17.23 -17.84
CA LEU A 117 -24.95 16.27 -18.20
C LEU A 117 -25.30 16.36 -19.70
N GLU A 118 -25.30 17.57 -20.24
CA GLU A 118 -25.57 17.81 -21.66
C GLU A 118 -24.49 17.22 -22.57
N PHE A 119 -23.21 17.36 -22.21
CA PHE A 119 -22.12 16.76 -22.98
C PHE A 119 -22.01 15.25 -22.81
N GLN A 120 -22.35 14.70 -21.64
CA GLN A 120 -22.50 13.25 -21.48
C GLN A 120 -23.58 12.68 -22.40
N ASN A 121 -24.72 13.38 -22.53
CA ASN A 121 -25.79 12.97 -23.43
C ASN A 121 -25.38 13.09 -24.91
N LEU A 122 -24.75 14.21 -25.29
CA LEU A 122 -24.27 14.44 -26.65
C LEU A 122 -23.31 13.33 -27.10
N THR A 123 -22.24 13.14 -26.33
CA THR A 123 -21.16 12.20 -26.69
C THR A 123 -21.63 10.74 -26.64
N GLY A 124 -22.56 10.44 -25.73
CA GLY A 124 -23.23 9.14 -25.69
C GLY A 124 -24.08 8.87 -26.92
N ASP A 125 -24.83 9.88 -27.41
CA ASP A 125 -25.64 9.75 -28.63
C ASP A 125 -24.76 9.61 -29.86
N VAL A 126 -23.70 10.41 -29.94
CA VAL A 126 -22.69 10.34 -30.99
C VAL A 126 -22.12 8.94 -31.09
N ILE A 127 -21.50 8.41 -30.02
CA ILE A 127 -20.88 7.08 -30.08
C ILE A 127 -21.91 5.98 -30.33
N SER A 128 -23.15 6.12 -29.84
CA SER A 128 -24.23 5.16 -30.13
C SER A 128 -24.58 5.09 -31.61
N ARG A 129 -24.66 6.25 -32.28
CA ARG A 129 -24.98 6.34 -33.72
C ARG A 129 -23.80 5.93 -34.58
N THR A 130 -22.59 6.37 -34.23
CA THR A 130 -21.40 6.16 -35.06
C THR A 130 -20.79 4.78 -34.87
N ALA A 131 -20.74 4.25 -33.65
CA ALA A 131 -20.11 2.96 -33.40
C ALA A 131 -21.10 1.78 -33.53
N PHE A 132 -22.40 2.00 -33.29
CA PHE A 132 -23.38 0.92 -33.17
C PHE A 132 -24.61 1.06 -34.08
N GLY A 133 -24.71 2.11 -34.89
CA GLY A 133 -25.86 2.32 -35.79
C GLY A 133 -27.19 2.51 -35.05
N SER A 134 -27.10 2.82 -33.75
CA SER A 134 -28.20 2.86 -32.79
C SER A 134 -28.45 4.29 -32.31
N CYS A 135 -29.60 4.59 -31.72
CA CYS A 135 -29.81 5.88 -31.06
C CYS A 135 -29.40 5.82 -29.58
N TYR A 136 -29.08 6.96 -28.95
CA TYR A 136 -28.76 7.02 -27.51
C TYR A 136 -29.72 6.21 -26.64
N LYS A 137 -31.03 6.23 -26.92
CA LYS A 137 -32.04 5.50 -26.14
C LYS A 137 -31.81 3.98 -26.10
N GLN A 138 -31.23 3.39 -27.14
CA GLN A 138 -30.89 1.97 -27.19
C GLN A 138 -29.61 1.65 -26.39
N GLY A 139 -28.63 2.57 -26.37
CA GLY A 139 -27.38 2.46 -25.59
C GLY A 139 -27.45 3.01 -24.16
N MET A 140 -28.48 3.79 -23.81
CA MET A 140 -28.59 4.55 -22.56
C MET A 140 -28.42 3.67 -21.33
N ARG A 141 -28.99 2.46 -21.36
CA ARG A 141 -28.85 1.51 -20.27
C ARG A 141 -27.40 1.03 -20.10
N ILE A 142 -26.66 0.83 -21.19
CA ILE A 142 -25.25 0.44 -21.16
C ILE A 142 -24.41 1.55 -20.53
N PHE A 143 -24.60 2.82 -20.94
CA PHE A 143 -23.89 3.95 -20.34
C PHE A 143 -24.17 4.12 -18.84
N GLN A 144 -25.43 3.98 -18.41
CA GLN A 144 -25.78 4.01 -16.99
C GLN A 144 -25.08 2.91 -16.19
N LEU A 145 -25.06 1.68 -16.74
CA LEU A 145 -24.41 0.54 -16.10
C LEU A 145 -22.89 0.71 -16.06
N GLN A 146 -22.27 1.25 -17.11
CA GLN A 146 -20.84 1.55 -17.15
C GLN A 146 -20.45 2.68 -16.20
N THR A 147 -21.29 3.72 -16.05
CA THR A 147 -21.10 4.79 -15.06
C THR A 147 -21.16 4.22 -13.64
N GLU A 148 -22.15 3.37 -13.35
CA GLU A 148 -22.24 2.67 -12.07
C GLU A 148 -21.01 1.75 -11.84
N GLN A 149 -20.54 1.07 -12.89
CA GLN A 149 -19.34 0.24 -12.84
C GLN A 149 -18.09 1.06 -12.54
N ALA A 150 -17.94 2.24 -13.14
CA ALA A 150 -16.86 3.19 -12.92
C ALA A 150 -16.87 3.72 -11.47
N GLN A 151 -18.05 4.03 -10.93
CA GLN A 151 -18.20 4.44 -9.53
C GLN A 151 -17.84 3.31 -8.56
N LEU A 152 -18.32 2.09 -8.80
CA LEU A 152 -17.96 0.90 -8.01
C LEU A 152 -16.47 0.59 -8.12
N PHE A 153 -15.87 0.81 -9.29
CA PHE A 153 -14.44 0.66 -9.52
C PHE A 153 -13.62 1.72 -8.77
N ALA A 154 -14.01 3.00 -8.84
CA ALA A 154 -13.36 4.08 -8.12
C ALA A 154 -13.52 3.92 -6.59
N HIS A 155 -14.68 3.46 -6.12
CA HIS A 155 -14.87 3.04 -4.73
C HIS A 155 -13.94 1.88 -4.38
N SER A 156 -13.73 0.93 -5.30
CA SER A 156 -12.78 -0.16 -5.12
C SER A 156 -11.31 0.28 -5.07
N ILE A 157 -10.94 1.35 -5.77
CA ILE A 157 -9.60 1.98 -5.71
C ILE A 157 -9.42 2.73 -4.38
N LYS A 158 -10.47 3.45 -3.94
CA LYS A 158 -10.47 4.19 -2.67
C LYS A 158 -10.64 3.28 -1.45
N SER A 159 -11.01 2.03 -1.68
CA SER A 159 -11.15 1.01 -0.65
C SER A 159 -9.97 0.04 -0.68
N ILE A 160 -9.94 -0.76 0.37
CA ILE A 160 -8.85 -1.66 0.69
C ILE A 160 -8.77 -2.78 -0.36
N PHE A 161 -7.75 -2.77 -1.21
CA PHE A 161 -7.54 -3.86 -2.17
C PHE A 161 -7.19 -5.17 -1.43
N ILE A 162 -8.12 -6.12 -1.45
CA ILE A 162 -7.95 -7.47 -0.88
C ILE A 162 -7.85 -8.45 -2.05
N PRO A 163 -6.73 -9.20 -2.21
CA PRO A 163 -6.62 -10.24 -3.23
C PRO A 163 -7.78 -11.24 -3.15
N GLY A 164 -8.49 -11.43 -4.26
CA GLY A 164 -9.67 -12.30 -4.33
C GLY A 164 -10.97 -11.69 -3.82
N TYR A 165 -10.96 -10.48 -3.26
CA TYR A 165 -12.16 -9.78 -2.79
C TYR A 165 -13.18 -9.58 -3.90
N ARG A 166 -12.74 -9.31 -5.14
CA ARG A 166 -13.63 -9.25 -6.31
C ARG A 166 -14.50 -10.49 -6.53
N PHE A 167 -14.13 -11.63 -5.95
CA PHE A 167 -14.86 -12.90 -6.04
C PHE A 167 -15.74 -13.20 -4.82
N LEU A 168 -15.66 -12.40 -3.76
CA LEU A 168 -16.54 -12.53 -2.59
C LEU A 168 -17.93 -11.97 -2.91
N PRO A 169 -19.03 -12.61 -2.48
CA PRO A 169 -20.39 -12.17 -2.80
C PRO A 169 -20.85 -10.99 -1.94
N THR A 170 -20.08 -9.89 -1.94
CA THR A 170 -20.50 -8.62 -1.32
C THR A 170 -21.58 -7.95 -2.18
N LYS A 171 -22.35 -7.01 -1.61
CA LYS A 171 -23.36 -6.27 -2.37
C LYS A 171 -22.75 -5.60 -3.61
N GLU A 172 -21.59 -4.97 -3.46
CA GLU A 172 -20.89 -4.29 -4.55
C GLU A 172 -20.29 -5.25 -5.59
N ASN A 173 -19.76 -6.41 -5.17
CA ASN A 173 -19.22 -7.40 -6.10
C ASN A 173 -20.33 -8.13 -6.85
N ASN A 174 -21.42 -8.46 -6.16
CA ASN A 174 -22.62 -9.01 -6.79
C ASN A 174 -23.18 -7.99 -7.79
N ARG A 175 -23.25 -6.71 -7.42
CA ARG A 175 -23.68 -5.66 -8.33
C ARG A 175 -22.74 -5.49 -9.52
N ARG A 176 -21.42 -5.53 -9.34
CA ARG A 176 -20.44 -5.56 -10.44
C ARG A 176 -20.64 -6.74 -11.38
N ASN A 177 -20.89 -7.94 -10.84
CA ASN A 177 -21.16 -9.15 -11.61
C ASN A 177 -22.54 -9.12 -12.29
N GLU A 178 -23.53 -8.45 -11.72
CA GLU A 178 -24.83 -8.20 -12.36
C GLU A 178 -24.70 -7.21 -13.50
N ILE A 179 -23.99 -6.10 -13.29
CA ILE A 179 -23.68 -5.09 -14.31
C ILE A 179 -22.97 -5.74 -15.49
N ASP A 180 -21.89 -6.49 -15.25
CA ASP A 180 -21.16 -7.16 -16.34
C ASP A 180 -22.05 -8.14 -17.11
N ARG A 181 -22.88 -8.93 -16.42
CA ARG A 181 -23.84 -9.83 -17.07
C ARG A 181 -24.89 -9.09 -17.89
N GLU A 182 -25.43 -7.99 -17.38
CA GLU A 182 -26.44 -7.17 -18.05
C GLU A 182 -25.86 -6.48 -19.29
N VAL A 183 -24.68 -5.87 -19.17
CA VAL A 183 -23.95 -5.25 -20.29
C VAL A 183 -23.62 -6.29 -21.36
N CYS A 184 -23.07 -7.45 -20.98
CA CYS A 184 -22.80 -8.55 -21.91
C CYS A 184 -24.06 -9.04 -22.63
N ALA A 185 -25.20 -9.13 -21.93
CA ALA A 185 -26.46 -9.56 -22.53
C ALA A 185 -27.00 -8.55 -23.56
N LEU A 186 -26.95 -7.25 -23.23
CA LEU A 186 -27.38 -6.17 -24.13
C LEU A 186 -26.51 -6.11 -25.39
N LEU A 187 -25.17 -6.11 -25.22
CA LEU A 187 -24.21 -6.11 -26.33
C LEU A 187 -24.38 -7.34 -27.23
N ARG A 188 -24.54 -8.53 -26.63
CA ARG A 188 -24.79 -9.76 -27.39
C ARG A 188 -26.10 -9.71 -28.16
N GLY A 189 -27.13 -9.08 -27.61
CA GLY A 189 -28.40 -8.85 -28.30
C GLY A 189 -28.19 -8.06 -29.59
N MET A 190 -27.51 -6.92 -29.50
CA MET A 190 -27.19 -6.05 -30.65
C MET A 190 -26.33 -6.77 -31.69
N ILE A 191 -25.28 -7.48 -31.26
CA ILE A 191 -24.40 -8.23 -32.18
C ILE A 191 -25.18 -9.34 -32.91
N LYS A 192 -26.06 -10.07 -32.23
CA LYS A 192 -26.88 -11.12 -32.86
C LYS A 192 -27.90 -10.57 -33.85
N GLU A 193 -28.47 -9.41 -33.57
CA GLU A 193 -29.36 -8.73 -34.50
C GLU A 193 -28.60 -8.33 -35.77
N ARG A 194 -27.40 -7.76 -35.59
CA ARG A 194 -26.48 -7.40 -36.68
C ARG A 194 -26.05 -8.60 -37.52
N GLU A 195 -25.71 -9.71 -36.87
CA GLU A 195 -25.34 -10.95 -37.55
C GLU A 195 -26.46 -11.46 -38.47
N LYS A 196 -27.72 -11.37 -38.02
CA LYS A 196 -28.88 -11.73 -38.85
C LYS A 196 -29.04 -10.80 -40.04
N GLU A 197 -28.88 -9.49 -39.87
CA GLU A 197 -28.93 -8.52 -40.97
C GLU A 197 -27.88 -8.81 -42.04
N MET A 198 -26.65 -9.15 -41.62
CA MET A 198 -25.56 -9.51 -42.51
C MET A 198 -25.85 -10.80 -43.29
N ILE A 199 -26.39 -11.84 -42.64
CA ILE A 199 -26.78 -13.11 -43.29
C ILE A 199 -27.92 -12.89 -44.30
N MET A 200 -28.84 -11.96 -44.03
CA MET A 200 -29.95 -11.63 -44.93
C MET A 200 -29.55 -10.73 -46.11
N GLY A 201 -28.28 -10.34 -46.23
CA GLY A 201 -27.78 -9.49 -47.32
C GLY A 201 -28.14 -8.00 -47.19
N ASN A 202 -28.73 -7.57 -46.07
CA ASN A 202 -29.06 -6.18 -45.78
C ASN A 202 -27.88 -5.47 -45.08
N VAL A 203 -26.73 -5.44 -45.75
CA VAL A 203 -25.48 -4.99 -45.14
C VAL A 203 -25.46 -3.46 -44.97
N ARG A 204 -25.59 -2.97 -43.74
CA ARG A 204 -25.31 -1.58 -43.34
C ARG A 204 -23.89 -1.49 -42.77
N ASN A 205 -22.90 -1.06 -43.57
CA ASN A 205 -21.49 -0.91 -43.16
C ASN A 205 -21.10 0.55 -42.90
N ASP A 206 -22.02 1.31 -42.32
CA ASP A 206 -21.88 2.73 -42.00
C ASP A 206 -21.34 2.99 -40.58
N ASP A 207 -21.39 2.00 -39.68
CA ASP A 207 -20.89 2.09 -38.30
C ASP A 207 -19.73 1.14 -37.98
N LEU A 208 -19.04 1.42 -36.86
CA LEU A 208 -17.83 0.71 -36.44
C LEU A 208 -18.06 -0.77 -36.15
N LEU A 209 -19.19 -1.14 -35.53
CA LEU A 209 -19.54 -2.52 -35.24
C LEU A 209 -19.74 -3.31 -36.54
N GLY A 210 -20.44 -2.74 -37.53
CA GLY A 210 -20.59 -3.35 -38.84
C GLY A 210 -19.26 -3.59 -39.54
N LEU A 211 -18.33 -2.62 -39.48
CA LEU A 211 -16.98 -2.76 -40.03
C LEU A 211 -16.15 -3.85 -39.31
N LEU A 212 -16.21 -3.89 -37.97
CA LEU A 212 -15.54 -4.92 -37.16
C LEU A 212 -16.06 -6.32 -37.48
N MET A 213 -17.38 -6.47 -37.61
CA MET A 213 -18.00 -7.74 -37.96
C MET A 213 -17.67 -8.14 -39.40
N GLU A 214 -17.71 -7.23 -40.37
CA GLU A 214 -17.36 -7.49 -41.77
C GLU A 214 -15.90 -7.96 -41.91
N SER A 215 -14.95 -7.28 -41.28
CA SER A 215 -13.54 -7.69 -41.27
C SER A 215 -13.40 -9.12 -40.77
N ASN A 216 -14.06 -9.42 -39.65
CA ASN A 216 -14.02 -10.73 -39.03
C ASN A 216 -14.68 -11.84 -39.89
N PHE A 217 -15.73 -11.49 -40.65
CA PHE A 217 -16.38 -12.40 -41.62
C PHE A 217 -15.53 -12.64 -42.88
N ARG A 218 -14.78 -11.64 -43.35
CA ARG A 218 -13.88 -11.79 -44.51
C ARG A 218 -12.66 -12.64 -44.19
N ASP A 219 -12.05 -12.38 -43.03
CA ASP A 219 -10.88 -13.14 -42.55
C ASP A 219 -11.19 -14.63 -42.37
N SER A 220 -12.42 -14.96 -41.97
CA SER A 220 -12.89 -16.33 -41.78
C SER A 220 -13.26 -17.06 -43.09
N GLN A 221 -13.44 -16.35 -44.22
CA GLN A 221 -13.71 -16.94 -45.53
C GLN A 221 -12.45 -17.09 -46.41
N GLU A 222 -11.49 -16.17 -46.31
CA GLU A 222 -10.28 -16.18 -47.16
C GLU A 222 -9.17 -17.11 -46.66
N GLN A 223 -9.13 -17.44 -45.36
CA GLN A 223 -8.15 -18.36 -44.80
C GLN A 223 -8.81 -19.69 -44.44
N GLY A 224 -8.60 -20.71 -45.28
CA GLY A 224 -9.03 -22.08 -45.01
C GLY A 224 -8.39 -22.64 -43.73
N ASN A 225 -9.05 -22.41 -42.59
CA ASN A 225 -8.92 -22.99 -41.25
C ASN A 225 -7.56 -23.61 -40.86
N THR A 226 -6.45 -22.98 -41.25
CA THR A 226 -5.10 -23.42 -40.90
C THR A 226 -4.26 -22.20 -40.55
N ASN A 227 -4.37 -21.84 -39.26
CA ASN A 227 -3.58 -20.87 -38.48
C ASN A 227 -3.92 -19.37 -38.60
N GLY A 228 -4.83 -18.89 -37.73
CA GLY A 228 -4.63 -17.60 -37.03
C GLY A 228 -5.82 -16.63 -36.87
N PHE A 229 -6.50 -16.68 -35.72
CA PHE A 229 -7.22 -15.57 -35.04
C PHE A 229 -8.31 -14.79 -35.82
N SER A 230 -9.52 -15.36 -35.91
CA SER A 230 -10.77 -14.58 -36.04
C SER A 230 -11.23 -14.16 -34.62
N MET A 231 -11.67 -12.91 -34.45
CA MET A 231 -12.17 -12.40 -33.15
C MET A 231 -13.40 -13.20 -32.71
N THR A 232 -13.44 -13.66 -31.47
CA THR A 232 -14.66 -14.29 -30.94
C THR A 232 -15.74 -13.24 -30.68
N ILE A 233 -17.01 -13.66 -30.57
CA ILE A 233 -18.10 -12.76 -30.17
C ILE A 233 -17.81 -12.13 -28.80
N GLU A 234 -17.12 -12.82 -27.89
CA GLU A 234 -16.71 -12.25 -26.61
C GLU A 234 -15.68 -11.14 -26.78
N ASP A 235 -14.70 -11.33 -27.68
CA ASP A 235 -13.70 -10.30 -27.97
C ASP A 235 -14.37 -9.05 -28.57
N VAL A 236 -15.36 -9.24 -29.47
CA VAL A 236 -16.17 -8.12 -30.00
C VAL A 236 -16.94 -7.43 -28.88
N ILE A 237 -17.56 -8.18 -27.96
CA ILE A 237 -18.28 -7.61 -26.80
C ILE A 237 -17.35 -6.77 -25.94
N ASP A 238 -16.15 -7.26 -25.64
CA ASP A 238 -15.20 -6.55 -24.79
C ASP A 238 -14.65 -5.28 -25.45
N GLU A 239 -14.39 -5.30 -26.77
CA GLU A 239 -14.07 -4.08 -27.53
C GLU A 239 -15.25 -3.09 -27.54
N CYS A 240 -16.49 -3.58 -27.68
CA CYS A 240 -17.69 -2.74 -27.59
C CYS A 240 -17.82 -2.06 -26.22
N LYS A 241 -17.53 -2.77 -25.11
CA LYS A 241 -17.52 -2.17 -23.77
C LYS A 241 -16.53 -1.01 -23.70
N LEU A 242 -15.34 -1.16 -24.28
CA LEU A 242 -14.33 -0.12 -24.33
C LEU A 242 -14.82 1.10 -25.13
N PHE A 243 -15.45 0.90 -26.29
CA PHE A 243 -15.97 2.02 -27.09
C PHE A 243 -17.09 2.80 -26.38
N TYR A 244 -18.04 2.12 -25.73
CA TYR A 244 -19.09 2.76 -24.93
C TYR A 244 -18.50 3.61 -23.79
N PHE A 245 -17.47 3.11 -23.10
CA PHE A 245 -16.89 3.81 -21.96
C PHE A 245 -15.97 4.97 -22.41
N ALA A 246 -15.00 4.65 -23.26
CA ALA A 246 -13.97 5.60 -23.68
C ALA A 246 -14.53 6.71 -24.59
N GLY A 247 -15.50 6.39 -25.46
CA GLY A 247 -16.05 7.33 -26.44
C GLY A 247 -16.98 8.40 -25.85
N GLN A 248 -17.67 8.11 -24.74
CA GLN A 248 -18.58 9.07 -24.10
C GLN A 248 -17.84 9.96 -23.08
N GLU A 249 -17.31 9.34 -22.02
CA GLU A 249 -16.91 10.08 -20.82
C GLU A 249 -15.73 11.02 -21.12
N THR A 250 -14.76 10.58 -21.93
CA THR A 250 -13.54 11.37 -22.18
C THR A 250 -13.79 12.61 -23.02
N THR A 251 -14.60 12.52 -24.09
CA THR A 251 -14.96 13.69 -24.92
C THR A 251 -15.87 14.66 -24.15
N ALA A 252 -16.78 14.15 -23.31
CA ALA A 252 -17.66 14.98 -22.50
C ALA A 252 -16.85 15.84 -21.51
N VAL A 253 -15.82 15.26 -20.88
CA VAL A 253 -14.88 15.98 -20.01
C VAL A 253 -14.15 17.08 -20.77
N LEU A 254 -13.62 16.80 -21.96
CA LEU A 254 -12.94 17.79 -22.80
C LEU A 254 -13.87 18.97 -23.13
N LEU A 255 -15.08 18.70 -23.61
CA LEU A 255 -16.07 19.74 -23.93
C LEU A 255 -16.46 20.56 -22.71
N THR A 256 -16.68 19.90 -21.57
CA THR A 256 -17.03 20.57 -20.31
C THR A 256 -15.95 21.56 -19.88
N TRP A 257 -14.70 21.11 -19.79
CA TRP A 257 -13.58 22.01 -19.44
C TRP A 257 -13.38 23.11 -20.47
N THR A 258 -13.63 22.82 -21.75
CA THR A 258 -13.53 23.84 -22.80
C THR A 258 -14.55 24.96 -22.62
N ILE A 259 -15.81 24.64 -22.31
CA ILE A 259 -16.83 25.66 -22.00
C ILE A 259 -16.45 26.43 -20.74
N VAL A 260 -16.05 25.75 -19.66
CA VAL A 260 -15.65 26.40 -18.40
C VAL A 260 -14.51 27.39 -18.61
N VAL A 261 -13.47 26.99 -19.33
CA VAL A 261 -12.31 27.85 -19.62
C VAL A 261 -12.70 29.01 -20.53
N LEU A 262 -13.45 28.77 -21.60
CA LEU A 262 -13.92 29.85 -22.49
C LEU A 262 -14.90 30.83 -21.82
N SER A 263 -15.66 30.36 -20.82
CA SER A 263 -16.48 31.23 -19.96
C SER A 263 -15.64 32.18 -19.11
N MET A 264 -14.46 31.74 -18.66
CA MET A 264 -13.49 32.55 -17.91
C MET A 264 -12.64 33.45 -18.81
N HIS A 265 -12.46 33.06 -20.08
CA HIS A 265 -11.63 33.74 -21.06
C HIS A 265 -12.45 34.21 -22.27
N GLN A 266 -13.31 35.21 -22.05
CA GLN A 266 -14.24 35.73 -23.05
C GLN A 266 -13.57 36.22 -24.34
N ASN A 267 -12.34 36.74 -24.26
CA ASN A 267 -11.55 37.12 -25.43
C ASN A 267 -11.32 35.93 -26.39
N TRP A 268 -11.01 34.75 -25.85
CA TRP A 268 -10.83 33.53 -26.63
C TRP A 268 -12.14 33.00 -27.18
N GLN A 269 -13.24 33.14 -26.45
CA GLN A 269 -14.56 32.77 -26.94
C GLN A 269 -14.95 33.60 -28.18
N VAL A 270 -14.70 34.92 -28.13
CA VAL A 270 -14.97 35.82 -29.27
C VAL A 270 -14.10 35.44 -30.47
N GLN A 271 -12.80 35.24 -30.29
CA GLN A 271 -11.90 34.85 -31.38
C GLN A 271 -12.28 33.49 -32.00
N ALA A 272 -12.64 32.51 -31.16
CA ALA A 272 -13.11 31.21 -31.63
C ALA A 272 -14.43 31.35 -32.40
N ARG A 273 -15.35 32.19 -31.92
CA ARG A 273 -16.62 32.47 -32.61
C ARG A 273 -16.41 33.14 -33.95
N GLU A 274 -15.53 34.14 -34.02
CA GLU A 274 -15.16 34.80 -35.27
C GLU A 274 -14.57 33.82 -36.27
N GLU A 275 -13.64 32.95 -35.86
CA GLU A 275 -13.10 31.89 -36.73
C GLU A 275 -14.21 30.97 -37.26
N VAL A 276 -15.09 30.50 -36.38
CA VAL A 276 -16.19 29.61 -36.75
C VAL A 276 -17.15 30.29 -37.74
N LEU A 277 -17.53 31.55 -37.50
CA LEU A 277 -18.41 32.30 -38.40
C LEU A 277 -17.74 32.65 -39.73
N LEU A 278 -16.42 32.87 -39.74
CA LEU A 278 -15.65 33.09 -40.98
C LEU A 278 -15.58 31.82 -41.83
N VAL A 279 -15.38 30.66 -41.21
CA VAL A 279 -15.22 29.38 -41.93
C VAL A 279 -16.57 28.82 -42.39
N PHE A 280 -17.61 28.89 -41.55
CA PHE A 280 -18.89 28.23 -41.79
C PHE A 280 -20.07 29.19 -42.03
N GLY A 281 -19.99 30.44 -41.56
CA GLY A 281 -21.13 31.34 -41.54
C GLY A 281 -22.31 30.75 -40.78
N LYS A 282 -23.48 30.69 -41.43
CA LYS A 282 -24.69 30.03 -40.93
C LYS A 282 -24.84 28.56 -41.40
N ASN A 283 -23.88 28.06 -42.16
CA ASN A 283 -23.94 26.69 -42.68
C ASN A 283 -23.48 25.69 -41.61
N LYS A 284 -23.95 24.45 -41.74
CA LYS A 284 -23.52 23.35 -40.86
C LYS A 284 -22.06 22.98 -41.10
N PRO A 285 -21.28 22.60 -40.07
CA PRO A 285 -19.88 22.23 -40.25
C PRO A 285 -19.67 20.98 -41.12
N ASP A 286 -18.76 21.07 -42.11
CA ASP A 286 -18.28 19.93 -42.89
C ASP A 286 -16.88 19.46 -42.46
N PHE A 287 -16.54 18.21 -42.80
CA PHE A 287 -15.30 17.55 -42.35
C PHE A 287 -14.02 18.28 -42.78
N ASP A 288 -13.96 18.75 -44.03
CA ASP A 288 -12.74 19.36 -44.57
C ASP A 288 -12.53 20.75 -43.96
N SER A 289 -13.62 21.47 -43.73
CA SER A 289 -13.60 22.78 -43.08
C SER A 289 -13.30 22.72 -41.58
N LEU A 290 -13.72 21.67 -40.86
CA LEU A 290 -13.38 21.48 -39.43
C LEU A 290 -11.87 21.41 -39.17
N ASN A 291 -11.09 20.92 -40.14
CA ASN A 291 -9.63 20.89 -40.06
C ASN A 291 -9.00 22.28 -40.21
N ARG A 292 -9.74 23.28 -40.71
CA ARG A 292 -9.28 24.67 -40.88
C ARG A 292 -9.46 25.55 -39.63
N LEU A 293 -10.16 25.06 -38.60
CA LEU A 293 -10.35 25.77 -37.34
C LEU A 293 -9.06 25.78 -36.48
N LYS A 294 -8.15 26.70 -36.76
CA LYS A 294 -6.85 26.79 -36.08
C LYS A 294 -7.00 27.25 -34.63
N ILE A 295 -7.78 28.30 -34.37
CA ILE A 295 -8.02 28.87 -33.04
C ILE A 295 -8.74 27.85 -32.16
N VAL A 296 -9.81 27.22 -32.67
CA VAL A 296 -10.50 26.15 -31.92
C VAL A 296 -9.55 24.99 -31.61
N THR A 297 -8.67 24.60 -32.54
CA THR A 297 -7.68 23.54 -32.29
C THR A 297 -6.70 23.92 -31.18
N MET A 298 -6.18 25.15 -31.19
CA MET A 298 -5.28 25.65 -30.15
C MET A 298 -5.95 25.65 -28.77
N ILE A 299 -7.21 26.11 -28.70
CA ILE A 299 -8.01 26.10 -27.48
C ILE A 299 -8.16 24.67 -26.94
N LEU A 300 -8.59 23.72 -27.78
CA LEU A 300 -8.77 22.33 -27.36
C LEU A 300 -7.47 21.69 -26.88
N TYR A 301 -6.33 22.00 -27.51
CA TYR A 301 -5.02 21.50 -27.05
C TYR A 301 -4.58 22.09 -25.72
N GLU A 302 -4.78 23.39 -25.49
CA GLU A 302 -4.46 24.00 -24.21
C GLU A 302 -5.40 23.52 -23.09
N VAL A 303 -6.69 23.28 -23.40
CA VAL A 303 -7.60 22.63 -22.45
C VAL A 303 -7.16 21.20 -22.16
N LEU A 304 -6.73 20.41 -23.16
CA LEU A 304 -6.18 19.06 -22.92
C LEU A 304 -4.86 19.08 -22.15
N ARG A 305 -4.10 20.19 -22.19
CA ARG A 305 -2.89 20.35 -21.39
C ARG A 305 -3.26 20.58 -19.92
N LEU A 306 -4.10 21.57 -19.65
CA LEU A 306 -4.52 21.96 -18.30
C LEU A 306 -5.44 20.95 -17.63
N TYR A 307 -6.39 20.39 -18.39
CA TYR A 307 -7.44 19.51 -17.90
C TYR A 307 -7.57 18.23 -18.75
N PRO A 308 -6.53 17.38 -18.82
CA PRO A 308 -6.59 16.15 -19.58
C PRO A 308 -7.63 15.19 -18.98
N PRO A 309 -8.53 14.59 -19.80
CA PRO A 309 -9.48 13.58 -19.30
C PRO A 309 -8.78 12.42 -18.61
N VAL A 310 -7.63 11.95 -19.10
CA VAL A 310 -6.82 10.90 -18.47
C VAL A 310 -5.57 11.51 -17.82
N VAL A 311 -5.49 11.48 -16.49
CA VAL A 311 -4.45 12.17 -15.70
C VAL A 311 -3.15 11.37 -15.55
N SER A 312 -3.20 10.05 -15.69
CA SER A 312 -2.03 9.16 -15.56
C SER A 312 -2.26 7.85 -16.31
N THR A 313 -1.18 7.28 -16.87
CA THR A 313 -1.21 5.99 -17.56
C THR A 313 -0.09 5.08 -17.04
N ALA A 314 -0.38 3.82 -16.71
CA ALA A 314 0.62 2.85 -16.28
C ALA A 314 1.02 1.85 -17.38
N ARG A 315 2.25 1.34 -17.32
CA ARG A 315 2.82 0.29 -18.17
C ARG A 315 3.59 -0.70 -17.30
N CYS A 316 3.54 -1.98 -17.63
CA CYS A 316 4.37 -3.01 -17.00
C CYS A 316 5.49 -3.41 -17.97
N VAL A 317 6.72 -3.45 -17.47
CA VAL A 317 7.89 -3.87 -18.24
C VAL A 317 7.84 -5.38 -18.44
N ASP A 318 7.69 -5.82 -19.69
CA ASP A 318 7.50 -7.22 -20.10
C ASP A 318 8.82 -7.98 -20.32
N LYS A 319 9.91 -7.24 -20.53
CA LYS A 319 11.30 -7.71 -20.56
C LYS A 319 12.20 -6.60 -20.06
N ALA A 320 13.34 -6.94 -19.47
CA ALA A 320 14.32 -5.93 -19.05
C ALA A 320 14.62 -4.99 -20.22
N THR A 321 14.33 -3.70 -20.04
CA THR A 321 14.30 -2.71 -21.13
C THR A 321 15.07 -1.48 -20.73
N LYS A 322 15.97 -1.03 -21.61
CA LYS A 322 16.72 0.22 -21.41
C LYS A 322 15.86 1.41 -21.86
N LEU A 323 15.66 2.38 -20.99
CA LEU A 323 14.96 3.65 -21.24
C LEU A 323 15.94 4.81 -20.94
N GLY A 324 16.49 5.43 -21.99
CA GLY A 324 17.60 6.37 -21.85
C GLY A 324 18.84 5.65 -21.28
N ASP A 325 19.39 6.19 -20.19
CA ASP A 325 20.53 5.58 -19.47
C ASP A 325 20.10 4.57 -18.39
N ILE A 326 18.79 4.48 -18.12
CA ILE A 326 18.23 3.65 -17.05
C ILE A 326 17.80 2.30 -17.61
N THR A 327 18.15 1.21 -16.92
CA THR A 327 17.66 -0.15 -17.26
C THR A 327 16.52 -0.53 -16.34
N LEU A 328 15.32 -0.71 -16.90
CA LEU A 328 14.12 -1.07 -16.17
C LEU A 328 13.99 -2.60 -16.08
N PRO A 329 13.83 -3.19 -14.88
CA PRO A 329 13.74 -4.63 -14.72
C PRO A 329 12.37 -5.18 -15.16
N LEU A 330 12.34 -6.47 -15.51
CA LEU A 330 11.11 -7.22 -15.77
C LEU A 330 10.12 -7.05 -14.60
N GLY A 331 8.87 -6.75 -14.93
CA GLY A 331 7.79 -6.57 -13.96
C GLY A 331 7.74 -5.17 -13.31
N ALA A 332 8.69 -4.28 -13.62
CA ALA A 332 8.61 -2.90 -13.16
C ALA A 332 7.35 -2.21 -13.72
N GLN A 333 6.66 -1.46 -12.85
CA GLN A 333 5.54 -0.61 -13.25
C GLN A 333 6.09 0.79 -13.53
N VAL A 334 5.83 1.29 -14.74
CA VAL A 334 6.19 2.64 -15.18
C VAL A 334 4.90 3.44 -15.27
N SER A 335 4.80 4.50 -14.49
CA SER A 335 3.68 5.43 -14.52
C SER A 335 4.07 6.67 -15.32
N LEU A 336 3.18 7.11 -16.21
CA LEU A 336 3.29 8.33 -17.00
C LEU A 336 2.26 9.33 -16.45
N PRO A 337 2.64 10.23 -15.54
CA PRO A 337 1.72 11.17 -14.91
C PRO A 337 1.45 12.37 -15.83
N THR A 338 0.56 12.20 -16.81
CA THR A 338 0.21 13.21 -17.82
C THR A 338 -0.09 14.58 -17.20
N LEU A 339 -0.90 14.64 -16.15
CA LEU A 339 -1.27 15.91 -15.51
C LEU A 339 -0.05 16.65 -14.95
N LEU A 340 0.86 15.94 -14.27
CA LEU A 340 2.05 16.54 -13.68
C LEU A 340 3.03 17.02 -14.77
N VAL A 341 3.26 16.20 -15.80
CA VAL A 341 4.15 16.57 -16.91
C VAL A 341 3.61 17.76 -17.70
N HIS A 342 2.29 17.89 -17.83
CA HIS A 342 1.64 19.02 -18.49
C HIS A 342 1.65 20.33 -17.68
N HIS A 343 1.94 20.25 -16.37
CA HIS A 343 2.06 21.40 -15.45
C HIS A 343 3.50 21.63 -14.97
N ASP A 344 4.48 20.99 -15.60
CA ASP A 344 5.89 21.16 -15.24
C ASP A 344 6.43 22.49 -15.80
N PRO A 345 6.80 23.47 -14.96
CA PRO A 345 7.32 24.76 -15.42
C PRO A 345 8.67 24.64 -16.13
N GLU A 346 9.46 23.59 -15.86
CA GLU A 346 10.71 23.36 -16.58
C GLU A 346 10.43 23.05 -18.06
N ILE A 347 9.35 22.32 -18.33
CA ILE A 347 8.94 21.87 -19.66
C ILE A 347 8.15 22.96 -20.41
N TRP A 348 7.18 23.58 -19.73
CA TRP A 348 6.17 24.45 -20.35
C TRP A 348 6.41 25.95 -20.15
N GLY A 349 7.34 26.34 -19.27
CA GLY A 349 7.64 27.73 -18.93
C GLY A 349 6.94 28.22 -17.66
N GLU A 350 7.27 29.43 -17.22
CA GLU A 350 6.73 30.03 -15.98
C GLU A 350 5.23 30.33 -16.07
N ASP A 351 4.71 30.54 -17.28
CA ASP A 351 3.30 30.77 -17.56
C ASP A 351 2.50 29.46 -17.64
N VAL A 352 3.02 28.34 -17.14
CA VAL A 352 2.41 26.98 -17.25
C VAL A 352 1.00 26.88 -16.66
N GLU A 353 0.67 27.69 -15.66
CA GLU A 353 -0.67 27.72 -15.07
C GLU A 353 -1.65 28.62 -15.85
N GLU A 354 -1.15 29.41 -16.81
CA GLU A 354 -1.98 30.31 -17.62
C GLU A 354 -2.59 29.58 -18.82
N PHE A 355 -3.88 29.83 -19.08
CA PHE A 355 -4.54 29.43 -20.31
C PHE A 355 -4.04 30.26 -21.51
N LYS A 356 -3.12 29.68 -22.29
CA LYS A 356 -2.46 30.35 -23.43
C LYS A 356 -2.46 29.47 -24.69
N PRO A 357 -3.58 29.45 -25.44
CA PRO A 357 -3.70 28.69 -26.68
C PRO A 357 -2.58 28.93 -27.71
N GLU A 358 -1.98 30.12 -27.77
CA GLU A 358 -0.93 30.45 -28.75
C GLU A 358 0.31 29.57 -28.66
N ARG A 359 0.54 28.86 -27.54
CA ARG A 359 1.59 27.84 -27.43
C ARG A 359 1.52 26.84 -28.59
N PHE A 360 0.32 26.51 -29.06
CA PHE A 360 0.10 25.55 -30.13
C PHE A 360 0.05 26.18 -31.53
N SER A 361 0.37 27.47 -31.68
CA SER A 361 0.26 28.21 -32.95
C SER A 361 1.19 27.69 -34.06
N GLU A 362 2.33 27.11 -33.68
CA GLU A 362 3.30 26.44 -34.56
C GLU A 362 3.22 24.90 -34.48
N GLY A 363 2.16 24.37 -33.87
CA GLY A 363 1.91 22.94 -33.69
C GLY A 363 2.50 22.35 -32.41
N VAL A 364 2.06 21.12 -32.09
CA VAL A 364 2.38 20.42 -30.83
C VAL A 364 3.88 20.28 -30.58
N ALA A 365 4.68 20.02 -31.62
CA ALA A 365 6.12 19.79 -31.49
C ALA A 365 6.91 21.02 -30.99
N LYS A 366 6.34 22.22 -31.15
CA LYS A 366 6.95 23.50 -30.73
C LYS A 366 6.26 24.13 -29.53
N ALA A 367 5.25 23.47 -28.96
CA ALA A 367 4.47 24.02 -27.86
C ALA A 367 5.19 24.00 -26.49
N SER A 368 6.32 23.30 -26.39
CA SER A 368 7.12 23.16 -25.16
C SER A 368 8.61 23.05 -25.49
N LYS A 369 9.48 23.13 -24.46
CA LYS A 369 10.95 23.10 -24.64
C LYS A 369 11.47 21.74 -25.13
N ASN A 370 10.75 20.66 -24.83
CA ASN A 370 11.13 19.29 -25.19
C ASN A 370 10.12 18.68 -26.17
N GLN A 371 10.62 18.04 -27.23
CA GLN A 371 9.77 17.30 -28.14
C GLN A 371 9.14 16.09 -27.41
N LEU A 372 7.85 15.81 -27.64
CA LEU A 372 7.10 14.61 -27.17
C LEU A 372 6.50 14.63 -25.75
N VAL A 373 6.37 15.79 -25.12
CA VAL A 373 5.81 15.92 -23.75
C VAL A 373 4.31 16.27 -23.67
N PHE A 374 3.65 16.41 -24.82
CA PHE A 374 2.19 16.56 -24.92
C PHE A 374 1.56 15.26 -25.40
N PHE A 375 0.96 14.50 -24.50
CA PHE A 375 0.41 13.16 -24.80
C PHE A 375 -0.94 12.88 -24.11
N PRO A 376 -1.95 13.77 -24.25
CA PRO A 376 -3.28 13.55 -23.65
C PRO A 376 -4.00 12.30 -24.20
N PHE A 377 -3.57 11.81 -25.37
CA PHE A 377 -4.06 10.59 -26.03
C PHE A 377 -3.06 9.43 -25.94
N SER A 378 -2.07 9.50 -25.05
CA SER A 378 -0.89 8.61 -25.01
C SER A 378 0.00 8.76 -26.27
N TRP A 379 0.95 7.84 -26.45
CA TRP A 379 1.93 7.88 -27.55
C TRP A 379 2.34 6.46 -28.01
N GLY A 380 2.83 6.35 -29.25
CA GLY A 380 3.38 5.12 -29.82
C GLY A 380 2.33 4.13 -30.35
N PRO A 381 2.67 2.84 -30.48
CA PRO A 381 1.78 1.81 -31.06
C PRO A 381 0.46 1.58 -30.31
N ARG A 382 0.30 2.18 -29.12
CA ARG A 382 -0.88 2.12 -28.28
C ARG A 382 -1.47 3.52 -28.03
N VAL A 383 -1.22 4.47 -28.93
CA VAL A 383 -1.92 5.76 -28.96
C VAL A 383 -3.43 5.52 -29.05
N CYS A 384 -4.22 6.39 -28.42
CA CYS A 384 -5.67 6.27 -28.43
C CYS A 384 -6.20 6.20 -29.87
N ILE A 385 -6.85 5.07 -30.20
CA ILE A 385 -7.47 4.86 -31.52
C ILE A 385 -8.55 5.91 -31.82
N GLY A 386 -9.21 6.42 -30.78
CA GLY A 386 -10.26 7.43 -30.85
C GLY A 386 -9.79 8.89 -30.91
N GLN A 387 -8.48 9.17 -30.97
CA GLN A 387 -7.98 10.56 -30.93
C GLN A 387 -8.62 11.46 -31.99
N ASN A 388 -8.61 11.03 -33.27
CA ASN A 388 -9.19 11.82 -34.35
C ASN A 388 -10.71 11.96 -34.21
N PHE A 389 -11.38 10.90 -33.75
CA PHE A 389 -12.81 10.91 -33.49
C PHE A 389 -13.19 11.96 -32.44
N ALA A 390 -12.53 11.93 -31.27
CA ALA A 390 -12.77 12.87 -30.18
C ALA A 390 -12.48 14.32 -30.59
N MET A 391 -11.41 14.56 -31.34
CA MET A 391 -11.07 15.91 -31.80
C MET A 391 -12.07 16.47 -32.82
N ILE A 392 -12.58 15.63 -33.73
CA ILE A 392 -13.60 16.05 -34.70
C ILE A 392 -14.93 16.32 -33.99
N GLU A 393 -15.32 15.44 -33.08
CA GLU A 393 -16.51 15.59 -32.26
C GLU A 393 -16.49 16.90 -31.47
N ALA A 394 -15.40 17.14 -30.73
CA ALA A 394 -15.24 18.34 -29.92
C ALA A 394 -15.27 19.62 -30.77
N LYS A 395 -14.58 19.62 -31.92
CA LYS A 395 -14.60 20.76 -32.86
C LYS A 395 -15.98 21.03 -33.42
N MET A 396 -16.72 19.98 -33.81
CA MET A 396 -18.06 20.14 -34.36
C MET A 396 -19.04 20.67 -33.32
N ALA A 397 -19.06 20.07 -32.14
CA ALA A 397 -19.92 20.50 -31.04
C ALA A 397 -19.63 21.96 -30.66
N LEU A 398 -18.36 22.30 -30.47
CA LEU A 398 -17.95 23.66 -30.12
C LEU A 398 -18.25 24.67 -31.23
N ALA A 399 -18.03 24.33 -32.50
CA ALA A 399 -18.37 25.19 -33.63
C ALA A 399 -19.88 25.47 -33.67
N MET A 400 -20.72 24.45 -33.52
CA MET A 400 -22.18 24.62 -33.52
C MET A 400 -22.65 25.43 -32.32
N ILE A 401 -22.08 25.22 -31.13
CA ILE A 401 -22.39 26.03 -29.95
C ILE A 401 -22.01 27.49 -30.18
N LEU A 402 -20.80 27.77 -30.68
CA LEU A 402 -20.34 29.14 -30.95
C LEU A 402 -21.10 29.83 -32.09
N GLN A 403 -21.69 29.09 -33.03
CA GLN A 403 -22.58 29.67 -34.06
C GLN A 403 -23.87 30.24 -33.43
N HIS A 404 -24.41 29.57 -32.42
CA HIS A 404 -25.75 29.85 -31.88
C HIS A 404 -25.71 30.63 -30.56
N PHE A 405 -24.74 30.37 -29.69
CA PHE A 405 -24.74 30.83 -28.30
C PHE A 405 -23.43 31.50 -27.90
N SER A 406 -23.53 32.55 -27.09
CA SER A 406 -22.45 33.01 -26.23
C SER A 406 -22.73 32.55 -24.81
N PHE A 407 -21.68 32.30 -24.04
CA PHE A 407 -21.83 31.76 -22.69
C PHE A 407 -20.85 32.42 -21.71
N GLU A 408 -21.26 32.50 -20.46
CA GLU A 408 -20.46 33.04 -19.37
C GLU A 408 -20.56 32.13 -18.15
N LEU A 409 -19.66 32.32 -17.19
CA LEU A 409 -19.63 31.51 -15.99
C LEU A 409 -20.79 31.96 -15.08
N SER A 410 -21.65 31.03 -14.68
CA SER A 410 -22.72 31.36 -13.73
C SER A 410 -22.13 31.91 -12.42
N PRO A 411 -22.69 32.96 -11.82
CA PRO A 411 -22.28 33.43 -10.49
C PRO A 411 -22.41 32.37 -9.39
N SER A 412 -23.22 31.33 -9.62
CA SER A 412 -23.41 30.20 -8.69
C SER A 412 -22.31 29.13 -8.80
N TYR A 413 -21.44 29.23 -9.81
CA TYR A 413 -20.47 28.19 -10.13
C TYR A 413 -19.26 28.23 -9.20
N ALA A 414 -19.04 27.11 -8.51
CA ALA A 414 -17.80 26.77 -7.84
C ALA A 414 -17.36 25.40 -8.34
N HIS A 415 -16.06 25.23 -8.60
CA HIS A 415 -15.51 23.94 -9.00
C HIS A 415 -14.24 23.62 -8.23
N ALA A 416 -14.05 22.34 -7.98
CA ALA A 416 -12.76 21.76 -7.62
C ALA A 416 -12.51 20.59 -8.59
N PRO A 417 -11.34 20.47 -9.24
CA PRO A 417 -11.04 19.29 -10.05
C PRO A 417 -11.07 18.04 -9.16
N TYR A 418 -11.85 17.03 -9.55
CA TYR A 418 -11.98 15.75 -8.85
C TYR A 418 -11.64 14.59 -9.78
N ILE A 419 -10.77 13.69 -9.30
CA ILE A 419 -10.34 12.52 -10.05
C ILE A 419 -11.15 11.31 -9.57
N LEU A 420 -12.04 10.80 -10.45
CA LEU A 420 -12.72 9.51 -10.27
C LEU A 420 -11.99 8.41 -11.04
N ILE A 421 -12.01 8.54 -12.36
CA ILE A 421 -11.25 7.82 -13.38
C ILE A 421 -10.74 8.86 -14.38
N THR A 422 -11.62 9.80 -14.75
CA THR A 422 -11.30 11.02 -15.48
C THR A 422 -11.25 12.26 -14.57
N LEU A 423 -10.64 13.36 -15.04
CA LEU A 423 -10.58 14.64 -14.33
C LEU A 423 -11.89 15.45 -14.55
N GLN A 424 -12.78 15.44 -13.57
CA GLN A 424 -14.11 16.03 -13.67
C GLN A 424 -14.23 17.30 -12.80
N PRO A 425 -15.07 18.29 -13.17
CA PRO A 425 -15.42 19.38 -12.26
C PRO A 425 -16.34 18.88 -11.14
N GLN A 426 -15.96 19.07 -9.86
CA GLN A 426 -16.78 18.71 -8.70
C GLN A 426 -17.86 19.76 -8.43
N TYR A 427 -19.11 19.31 -8.26
CA TYR A 427 -20.23 20.15 -7.82
C TYR A 427 -20.68 19.73 -6.41
N GLU A 428 -20.65 20.66 -5.44
CA GLU A 428 -21.26 20.43 -4.12
C GLU A 428 -22.78 20.66 -4.19
N LYS A 429 -23.56 19.58 -4.20
CA LYS A 429 -24.94 19.58 -3.70
C LYS A 429 -25.10 18.52 -2.62
N MET A 430 -24.91 18.93 -1.37
CA MET A 430 -25.29 18.15 -0.20
C MET A 430 -26.81 18.25 -0.03
N GLY A 431 -27.56 17.25 -0.51
CA GLY A 431 -29.02 17.26 -0.44
C GLY A 431 -29.64 15.86 -0.39
N ASN A 432 -30.30 15.55 0.74
CA ASN A 432 -31.21 14.42 1.00
C ASN A 432 -30.65 13.00 1.24
N PHE A 433 -29.51 12.89 1.93
CA PHE A 433 -29.08 11.61 2.50
C PHE A 433 -29.75 11.27 3.86
N LEU A 434 -30.45 12.22 4.49
CA LEU A 434 -30.93 12.10 5.88
C LEU A 434 -32.10 11.12 6.09
N LEU A 435 -33.03 10.97 5.13
CA LEU A 435 -34.22 10.12 5.31
C LEU A 435 -33.98 8.64 4.93
N PHE A 436 -33.11 8.37 3.95
CA PHE A 436 -32.67 7.00 3.62
C PHE A 436 -31.62 6.48 4.61
N SER A 437 -30.81 7.38 5.20
CA SER A 437 -29.87 7.08 6.28
C SER A 437 -30.60 6.59 7.54
N LEU A 438 -31.76 7.15 7.90
CA LEU A 438 -32.45 6.81 9.14
C LEU A 438 -33.03 5.38 9.15
N THR A 439 -33.51 4.88 8.01
CA THR A 439 -34.09 3.53 7.91
C THR A 439 -33.04 2.44 7.80
N ILE A 440 -31.97 2.68 7.04
CA ILE A 440 -30.80 1.80 6.96
C ILE A 440 -30.02 1.83 8.29
N SER A 441 -29.90 3.00 8.93
CA SER A 441 -29.36 3.14 10.28
C SER A 441 -30.21 2.39 11.30
N ALA A 442 -31.54 2.39 11.23
CA ALA A 442 -32.36 1.65 12.20
C ALA A 442 -32.20 0.12 12.07
N VAL A 443 -32.09 -0.41 10.86
CA VAL A 443 -31.85 -1.85 10.62
C VAL A 443 -30.42 -2.24 10.98
N LEU A 444 -29.44 -1.39 10.66
CA LEU A 444 -28.06 -1.55 11.12
C LEU A 444 -27.97 -1.42 12.64
N LEU A 445 -28.71 -0.51 13.27
CA LEU A 445 -28.75 -0.32 14.72
C LEU A 445 -29.34 -1.56 15.39
N LEU A 446 -30.43 -2.14 14.87
CA LEU A 446 -30.99 -3.39 15.40
C LEU A 446 -30.06 -4.59 15.22
N SER A 447 -29.38 -4.69 14.07
CA SER A 447 -28.35 -5.71 13.81
C SER A 447 -27.13 -5.54 14.72
N LEU A 448 -26.69 -4.30 14.92
CA LEU A 448 -25.59 -3.92 15.82
C LEU A 448 -25.99 -4.15 17.28
N ILE A 449 -27.23 -3.88 17.68
CA ILE A 449 -27.76 -4.17 19.02
C ILE A 449 -27.76 -5.68 19.26
N TYR A 450 -28.26 -6.49 18.32
CA TYR A 450 -28.21 -7.95 18.43
C TYR A 450 -26.77 -8.47 18.54
N ARG A 451 -25.88 -8.00 17.67
CA ARG A 451 -24.46 -8.37 17.68
C ARG A 451 -23.76 -7.85 18.95
N PHE A 452 -24.16 -6.69 19.46
CA PHE A 452 -23.68 -6.11 20.71
C PHE A 452 -24.06 -6.99 21.89
N PHE A 453 -25.33 -7.38 22.04
CA PHE A 453 -25.74 -8.30 23.11
C PHE A 453 -25.12 -9.70 22.96
N TYR A 454 -24.95 -10.20 21.74
CA TYR A 454 -24.30 -11.49 21.52
C TYR A 454 -22.81 -11.48 21.91
N VAL A 455 -22.07 -10.45 21.50
CA VAL A 455 -20.61 -10.34 21.71
C VAL A 455 -20.25 -9.80 23.09
N PHE A 456 -20.99 -8.82 23.60
CA PHE A 456 -20.75 -8.13 24.87
C PHE A 456 -21.65 -8.59 26.02
N TRP A 457 -22.48 -9.62 25.86
CA TRP A 457 -23.20 -10.19 27.01
C TRP A 457 -23.17 -11.72 26.95
N TRP A 458 -23.70 -12.29 25.89
CA TRP A 458 -23.94 -13.74 25.82
C TRP A 458 -22.63 -14.54 25.78
N LYS A 459 -21.71 -14.14 24.89
CA LYS A 459 -20.43 -14.84 24.71
C LYS A 459 -19.54 -14.76 25.97
N PRO A 460 -19.31 -13.60 26.62
CA PRO A 460 -18.47 -13.50 27.81
C PRO A 460 -19.04 -14.28 29.00
N MET A 461 -20.35 -14.21 29.23
CA MET A 461 -21.01 -14.98 30.29
C MET A 461 -20.87 -16.49 30.09
N LYS A 462 -20.95 -16.97 28.86
CA LYS A 462 -20.72 -18.39 28.52
C LYS A 462 -19.28 -18.82 28.80
N HIS A 463 -18.30 -18.00 28.45
CA HIS A 463 -16.88 -18.29 28.71
C HIS A 463 -16.54 -18.20 30.20
N GLY A 464 -17.08 -17.21 30.92
CA GLY A 464 -16.90 -17.06 32.36
C GLY A 464 -17.42 -18.26 33.15
N ARG A 465 -18.60 -18.81 32.79
CA ARG A 465 -19.09 -20.06 33.39
C ARG A 465 -18.18 -21.24 33.09
N TYR A 466 -17.78 -21.40 31.83
CA TYR A 466 -16.88 -22.46 31.39
C TYR A 466 -15.51 -22.44 32.09
N LEU A 467 -14.97 -21.26 32.39
CA LEU A 467 -13.70 -21.09 33.10
C LEU A 467 -13.84 -21.29 34.61
N ASN A 468 -14.94 -20.82 35.21
CA ASN A 468 -15.24 -21.09 36.63
C ASN A 468 -15.44 -22.58 36.91
N ASP A 469 -16.07 -23.31 35.98
CA ASP A 469 -16.24 -24.77 36.06
C ASP A 469 -14.88 -25.52 36.03
N GLN A 470 -13.81 -24.85 35.56
CA GLN A 470 -12.43 -25.35 35.53
C GLN A 470 -11.55 -24.82 36.68
N GLY A 471 -12.15 -24.13 37.66
CA GLY A 471 -11.44 -23.57 38.81
C GLY A 471 -10.69 -22.25 38.56
N ILE A 472 -10.77 -21.70 37.35
CA ILE A 472 -10.15 -20.41 36.98
C ILE A 472 -11.13 -19.29 37.36
N LYS A 473 -10.85 -18.62 38.48
CA LYS A 473 -11.68 -17.53 39.01
C LYS A 473 -11.20 -16.19 38.47
N GLY A 474 -12.11 -15.43 37.86
CA GLY A 474 -11.86 -14.05 37.41
C GLY A 474 -12.95 -13.09 37.89
N PRO A 475 -12.74 -11.76 37.78
CA PRO A 475 -13.73 -10.77 38.16
C PRO A 475 -15.04 -10.94 37.37
N PRO A 476 -16.21 -10.68 38.00
CA PRO A 476 -17.50 -10.86 37.36
C PRO A 476 -17.68 -9.92 36.18
N TYR A 477 -18.18 -10.46 35.06
CA TYR A 477 -18.38 -9.67 33.83
C TYR A 477 -19.49 -8.63 34.01
N LYS A 478 -19.18 -7.35 33.80
CA LYS A 478 -20.17 -6.26 33.74
C LYS A 478 -20.50 -5.91 32.29
N LEU A 479 -21.78 -5.64 32.02
CA LEU A 479 -22.22 -5.25 30.70
C LEU A 479 -21.61 -3.90 30.29
N VAL A 480 -21.22 -3.77 29.02
CA VAL A 480 -20.62 -2.56 28.39
C VAL A 480 -19.14 -2.37 28.69
N VAL A 481 -18.72 -2.41 29.95
CA VAL A 481 -17.31 -2.18 30.32
C VAL A 481 -16.51 -3.48 30.47
N GLY A 482 -17.20 -4.63 30.38
CA GLY A 482 -16.61 -5.94 30.61
C GLY A 482 -16.09 -6.09 32.03
N ASN A 483 -15.06 -6.89 32.19
CA ASN A 483 -14.20 -6.88 33.38
C ASN A 483 -13.02 -5.92 33.18
N THR A 484 -13.04 -5.06 32.17
CA THR A 484 -11.86 -4.33 31.69
C THR A 484 -11.39 -3.29 32.70
N THR A 485 -12.29 -2.68 33.48
CA THR A 485 -11.90 -1.74 34.54
C THR A 485 -11.30 -2.45 35.74
N GLU A 486 -11.81 -3.62 36.13
CA GLU A 486 -11.24 -4.43 37.21
C GLU A 486 -9.93 -5.09 36.77
N ASP A 487 -9.85 -5.60 35.53
CA ASP A 487 -8.62 -6.07 34.89
C ASP A 487 -7.60 -4.93 34.75
N PHE A 488 -8.05 -3.72 34.42
CA PHE A 488 -7.22 -2.52 34.40
C PHE A 488 -6.79 -2.09 35.80
N GLN A 489 -7.64 -2.19 36.83
CA GLN A 489 -7.27 -1.94 38.22
C GLN A 489 -6.26 -2.96 38.70
N LEU A 490 -6.46 -4.25 38.42
CA LEU A 490 -5.52 -5.32 38.73
C LEU A 490 -4.18 -5.13 37.98
N ARG A 491 -4.22 -4.71 36.71
CA ARG A 491 -3.02 -4.37 35.93
C ARG A 491 -2.34 -3.10 36.42
N ASN A 492 -3.08 -2.06 36.80
CA ASN A 492 -2.51 -0.84 37.38
C ASN A 492 -1.93 -1.13 38.76
N GLU A 493 -2.59 -1.94 39.59
CA GLU A 493 -2.04 -2.41 40.87
C GLU A 493 -0.79 -3.26 40.66
N ALA A 494 -0.73 -4.08 39.60
CA ALA A 494 0.48 -4.80 39.21
C ALA A 494 1.58 -3.86 38.67
N GLN A 495 1.22 -2.82 37.92
CA GLN A 495 2.16 -1.83 37.34
C GLN A 495 2.65 -0.78 38.35
N LEU A 496 1.87 -0.51 39.40
CA LEU A 496 2.22 0.39 40.51
C LEU A 496 3.07 -0.31 41.57
N LYS A 497 3.18 -1.64 41.52
CA LYS A 497 4.14 -2.39 42.32
C LYS A 497 5.51 -2.29 41.65
N PRO A 498 6.50 -1.61 42.25
CA PRO A 498 7.85 -1.59 41.71
C PRO A 498 8.40 -3.03 41.74
N MET A 499 8.83 -3.55 40.60
CA MET A 499 9.78 -4.66 40.57
C MET A 499 11.15 -4.09 40.89
N ASP A 500 11.70 -4.49 42.04
CA ASP A 500 13.02 -4.07 42.48
C ASP A 500 14.09 -4.83 41.68
N LEU A 501 14.40 -4.35 40.46
CA LEU A 501 15.62 -4.74 39.76
C LEU A 501 16.64 -3.62 39.96
N SER A 502 17.45 -3.73 41.02
CA SER A 502 18.50 -2.77 41.34
C SER A 502 19.38 -2.43 40.12
N HIS A 503 19.18 -1.22 39.57
CA HIS A 503 19.70 -0.75 38.28
C HIS A 503 21.23 -0.62 38.15
N ALA A 504 22.00 -0.94 39.20
CA ALA A 504 23.45 -0.78 39.25
C ALA A 504 24.24 -2.09 39.37
N ILE A 505 23.62 -3.17 39.86
CA ILE A 505 24.35 -4.41 40.22
C ILE A 505 24.40 -5.38 39.03
N LEU A 506 23.34 -5.42 38.23
CA LEU A 506 23.18 -6.40 37.16
C LEU A 506 24.24 -6.27 36.04
N PRO A 507 24.55 -5.07 35.50
CA PRO A 507 25.52 -4.96 34.41
C PRO A 507 26.96 -5.27 34.83
N ARG A 508 27.33 -5.04 36.10
CA ARG A 508 28.67 -5.40 36.63
C ARG A 508 28.90 -6.91 36.62
N ARG A 509 27.88 -7.71 36.93
CA ARG A 509 27.98 -9.17 36.92
C ARG A 509 28.00 -9.76 35.50
N MET A 510 27.47 -9.03 34.52
CA MET A 510 27.36 -9.45 33.12
C MET A 510 28.62 -9.19 32.28
N LEU A 511 29.54 -8.34 32.77
CA LEU A 511 30.75 -7.96 32.03
C LEU A 511 31.61 -9.14 31.54
N PRO A 512 31.85 -10.22 32.31
CA PRO A 512 32.60 -11.37 31.81
C PRO A 512 31.96 -12.03 30.56
N ALA A 513 30.63 -12.04 30.48
CA ALA A 513 29.93 -12.56 29.32
C ALA A 513 30.11 -11.64 28.10
N PHE A 514 30.03 -10.31 28.27
CA PHE A 514 30.35 -9.35 27.21
C PHE A 514 31.76 -9.55 26.66
N LEU A 515 32.75 -9.67 27.55
CA LEU A 515 34.14 -9.91 27.18
C LEU A 515 34.31 -11.23 26.42
N THR A 516 33.66 -12.30 26.88
CA THR A 516 33.75 -13.61 26.20
C THR A 516 33.18 -13.54 24.78
N SER A 517 32.00 -12.94 24.60
CA SER A 517 31.40 -12.75 23.28
C SER A 517 32.24 -11.82 22.39
N CYS A 518 32.89 -10.80 22.95
CA CYS A 518 33.81 -9.93 22.21
C CYS A 518 35.07 -10.69 21.78
N CYS A 519 35.69 -11.48 22.65
CA CYS A 519 36.86 -12.29 22.30
C CYS A 519 36.55 -13.28 21.17
N GLU A 520 35.37 -13.89 21.19
CA GLU A 520 34.91 -14.75 20.09
C GLU A 520 34.72 -13.98 18.78
N LEU A 521 34.13 -12.78 18.82
CA LEU A 521 33.99 -11.89 17.66
C LEU A 521 35.37 -11.52 17.07
N ILE A 522 36.29 -11.03 17.90
CA ILE A 522 37.64 -10.64 17.49
C ILE A 522 38.39 -11.85 16.90
N SER A 523 38.33 -13.02 17.55
CA SER A 523 38.99 -14.21 17.04
C SER A 523 38.46 -14.64 15.65
N ARG A 524 37.16 -14.44 15.38
CA ARG A 524 36.60 -14.67 14.03
C ARG A 524 37.14 -13.63 13.04
N TRP A 525 37.13 -12.36 13.39
CA TRP A 525 37.60 -11.29 12.50
C TRP A 525 39.09 -11.39 12.22
N GLU A 526 39.91 -11.73 13.21
CA GLU A 526 41.35 -11.99 13.02
C GLU A 526 41.60 -13.13 12.03
N LYS A 527 40.80 -14.20 12.09
CA LYS A 527 40.87 -15.31 11.12
C LYS A 527 40.45 -14.87 9.72
N SER A 528 39.42 -14.04 9.60
CA SER A 528 38.96 -13.50 8.31
C SER A 528 39.99 -12.58 7.65
N VAL A 529 40.69 -11.75 8.42
CA VAL A 529 41.77 -10.88 7.91
C VAL A 529 42.99 -11.68 7.41
N GLY A 530 43.25 -12.86 8.00
CA GLY A 530 44.30 -13.77 7.53
C GLY A 530 45.71 -13.15 7.54
N SER A 531 46.50 -13.47 6.50
CA SER A 531 47.85 -12.92 6.27
C SER A 531 47.88 -11.66 5.41
N GLU A 532 46.76 -11.31 4.76
CA GLU A 532 46.66 -10.16 3.86
C GLU A 532 46.60 -8.81 4.61
N GLY A 533 46.34 -8.84 5.92
CA GLY A 533 46.36 -7.65 6.79
C GLY A 533 45.07 -6.83 6.73
N SER A 534 44.22 -7.03 5.73
CA SER A 534 42.88 -6.44 5.63
C SER A 534 41.84 -7.42 5.08
N CYS A 535 40.56 -7.26 5.44
CA CYS A 535 39.45 -7.95 4.77
C CYS A 535 38.18 -7.08 4.71
N GLU A 536 37.39 -7.25 3.65
CA GLU A 536 36.04 -6.70 3.57
C GLU A 536 35.03 -7.59 4.30
N LEU A 537 34.16 -6.99 5.12
CA LEU A 537 33.18 -7.68 5.95
C LEU A 537 31.88 -6.88 6.00
N ASP A 538 30.73 -7.56 5.86
CA ASP A 538 29.44 -6.99 6.28
C ASP A 538 29.29 -7.11 7.80
N VAL A 539 29.42 -5.99 8.52
CA VAL A 539 29.41 -6.00 9.99
C VAL A 539 28.01 -6.17 10.57
N TRP A 540 26.95 -5.99 9.79
CA TRP A 540 25.57 -6.06 10.29
C TRP A 540 25.20 -7.46 10.82
N PRO A 541 25.35 -8.56 10.05
CA PRO A 541 25.14 -9.92 10.57
C PRO A 541 26.08 -10.29 11.72
N GLU A 542 27.31 -9.79 11.71
CA GLU A 542 28.29 -10.06 12.78
C GLU A 542 27.86 -9.45 14.11
N PHE A 543 27.34 -8.22 14.09
CA PHE A 543 26.79 -7.60 15.29
C PHE A 543 25.47 -8.21 15.75
N GLN A 544 24.61 -8.68 14.85
CA GLN A 544 23.44 -9.47 15.23
C GLN A 544 23.86 -10.77 15.94
N ASN A 545 24.91 -11.45 15.45
CA ASN A 545 25.42 -12.65 16.11
C ASN A 545 26.07 -12.34 17.47
N PHE A 546 26.87 -11.28 17.55
CA PHE A 546 27.54 -10.86 18.77
C PHE A 546 26.54 -10.50 19.88
N THR A 547 25.62 -9.57 19.61
CA THR A 547 24.62 -9.12 20.59
C THR A 547 23.63 -10.23 20.97
N GLY A 548 23.34 -11.14 20.02
CA GLY A 548 22.58 -12.35 20.30
C GLY A 548 23.29 -13.28 21.27
N ASP A 549 24.62 -13.44 21.16
CA ASP A 549 25.42 -14.24 22.08
C ASP A 549 25.49 -13.59 23.47
N VAL A 550 25.71 -12.28 23.50
CA VAL A 550 25.70 -11.48 24.71
C VAL A 550 24.39 -11.67 25.48
N ILE A 551 23.23 -11.39 24.87
CA ILE A 551 21.95 -11.51 25.57
C ILE A 551 21.65 -12.95 25.98
N SER A 552 22.05 -13.94 25.17
CA SER A 552 21.89 -15.36 25.52
C SER A 552 22.66 -15.71 26.80
N ARG A 553 23.93 -15.28 26.90
CA ARG A 553 24.76 -15.53 28.08
C ARG A 553 24.29 -14.77 29.31
N THR A 554 24.00 -13.49 29.14
CA THR A 554 23.70 -12.61 30.28
C THR A 554 22.28 -12.76 30.80
N ALA A 555 21.30 -12.93 29.91
CA ALA A 555 19.91 -13.01 30.32
C ALA A 555 19.44 -14.45 30.59
N PHE A 556 20.05 -15.46 29.96
CA PHE A 556 19.54 -16.84 29.99
C PHE A 556 20.56 -17.88 30.43
N GLY A 557 21.81 -17.49 30.73
CA GLY A 557 22.89 -18.44 31.05
C GLY A 557 23.21 -19.41 29.91
N SER A 558 22.78 -19.10 28.69
CA SER A 558 22.82 -19.96 27.51
C SER A 558 23.85 -19.46 26.49
N SER A 559 24.16 -20.27 25.47
CA SER A 559 24.99 -19.81 24.34
C SER A 559 24.13 -19.31 23.18
N TYR A 560 24.68 -18.46 22.31
CA TYR A 560 24.00 -18.06 21.06
C TYR A 560 23.42 -19.24 20.30
N LYS A 561 24.12 -20.37 20.23
CA LYS A 561 23.67 -21.57 19.50
C LYS A 561 22.33 -22.10 20.02
N GLN A 562 22.06 -21.96 21.32
CA GLN A 562 20.78 -22.38 21.92
C GLN A 562 19.65 -21.39 21.60
N GLY A 563 19.95 -20.09 21.50
CA GLY A 563 19.00 -19.03 21.13
C GLY A 563 18.85 -18.77 19.61
N MET A 564 19.76 -19.28 18.77
CA MET A 564 19.88 -18.96 17.35
C MET A 564 18.56 -19.15 16.59
N ARG A 565 17.84 -20.23 16.88
CA ARG A 565 16.55 -20.51 16.24
C ARG A 565 15.49 -19.48 16.66
N ILE A 566 15.49 -19.04 17.92
CA ILE A 566 14.57 -18.01 18.42
C ILE A 566 14.81 -16.69 17.69
N PHE A 567 16.07 -16.26 17.57
CA PHE A 567 16.43 -15.02 16.88
C PHE A 567 16.03 -15.03 15.38
N GLN A 568 16.27 -16.15 14.69
CA GLN A 568 15.86 -16.33 13.29
C GLN A 568 14.34 -16.22 13.12
N LEU A 569 13.58 -16.90 14.00
CA LEU A 569 12.12 -16.88 13.99
C LEU A 569 11.57 -15.49 14.32
N GLN A 570 12.18 -14.77 15.27
CA GLN A 570 11.78 -13.41 15.61
C GLN A 570 12.08 -12.42 14.47
N THR A 571 13.22 -12.56 13.78
CA THR A 571 13.55 -11.77 12.60
C THR A 571 12.54 -12.01 11.47
N GLU A 572 12.16 -13.27 11.24
CA GLU A 572 11.11 -13.62 10.28
C GLU A 572 9.77 -13.00 10.70
N GLN A 573 9.40 -13.13 11.97
CA GLN A 573 8.17 -12.54 12.53
C GLN A 573 8.15 -11.02 12.33
N ALA A 574 9.26 -10.33 12.56
CA ALA A 574 9.41 -8.89 12.37
C ALA A 574 9.18 -8.48 10.92
N ARG A 575 9.83 -9.17 9.96
CA ARG A 575 9.62 -8.94 8.52
C ARG A 575 8.19 -9.19 8.10
N LEU A 576 7.57 -10.27 8.60
CA LEU A 576 6.15 -10.55 8.37
C LEU A 576 5.29 -9.42 8.94
N LEU A 577 5.55 -8.96 10.17
CA LEU A 577 4.80 -7.87 10.82
C LEU A 577 4.91 -6.56 10.03
N THR A 578 6.11 -6.15 9.63
CA THR A 578 6.32 -4.94 8.80
C THR A 578 5.62 -5.05 7.45
N ARG A 579 5.63 -6.23 6.81
CA ARG A 579 4.83 -6.47 5.59
C ARG A 579 3.34 -6.28 5.86
N SER A 580 2.86 -6.58 7.06
CA SER A 580 1.48 -6.30 7.46
C SER A 580 1.20 -4.87 7.87
N ILE A 581 2.16 -4.13 8.44
CA ILE A 581 2.01 -2.70 8.75
C ILE A 581 1.98 -1.88 7.45
N LYS A 582 2.78 -2.28 6.45
CA LYS A 582 2.72 -1.76 5.07
C LYS A 582 1.52 -2.31 4.27
N SER A 583 0.71 -3.17 4.88
CA SER A 583 -0.55 -3.66 4.32
C SER A 583 -1.72 -3.08 5.10
N ILE A 584 -2.90 -3.08 4.51
CA ILE A 584 -4.04 -2.50 5.20
C ILE A 584 -4.51 -3.45 6.32
N VAL A 585 -4.56 -2.94 7.55
CA VAL A 585 -4.98 -3.69 8.75
C VAL A 585 -6.50 -3.90 8.74
N ILE A 586 -6.95 -5.07 8.29
CA ILE A 586 -8.37 -5.46 8.34
C ILE A 586 -8.67 -6.09 9.71
N PRO A 587 -9.68 -5.60 10.46
CA PRO A 587 -10.07 -6.19 11.74
C PRO A 587 -10.39 -7.69 11.61
N GLY A 588 -9.72 -8.52 12.41
CA GLY A 588 -9.84 -9.98 12.37
C GLY A 588 -9.01 -10.69 11.30
N TYR A 589 -8.32 -9.96 10.41
CA TYR A 589 -7.44 -10.53 9.38
C TYR A 589 -6.35 -11.41 9.98
N ARG A 590 -5.83 -11.05 11.17
CA ARG A 590 -4.85 -11.86 11.92
C ARG A 590 -5.30 -13.30 12.22
N PHE A 591 -6.61 -13.57 12.20
CA PHE A 591 -7.18 -14.89 12.50
C PHE A 591 -7.51 -15.71 11.24
N LEU A 592 -7.33 -15.17 10.04
CA LEU A 592 -7.58 -15.90 8.80
C LEU A 592 -6.47 -16.92 8.54
N PRO A 593 -6.77 -18.15 8.10
CA PRO A 593 -5.79 -19.21 7.87
C PRO A 593 -5.01 -19.04 6.55
N ILE A 594 -4.54 -17.83 6.26
CA ILE A 594 -3.66 -17.52 5.12
C ILE A 594 -2.21 -17.90 5.44
N GLN A 595 -1.38 -18.15 4.43
CA GLN A 595 0.00 -18.63 4.61
C GLN A 595 0.82 -17.74 5.54
N VAL A 596 0.70 -16.42 5.43
CA VAL A 596 1.39 -15.46 6.31
C VAL A 596 0.96 -15.61 7.77
N ASN A 597 -0.33 -15.73 8.05
CA ASN A 597 -0.83 -15.87 9.43
C ASN A 597 -0.60 -17.27 9.99
N LYS A 598 -0.68 -18.31 9.16
CA LYS A 598 -0.27 -19.67 9.51
C LYS A 598 1.19 -19.66 9.92
N ARG A 599 2.06 -19.06 9.10
CA ARG A 599 3.48 -18.94 9.41
C ARG A 599 3.73 -18.15 10.69
N ARG A 600 3.01 -17.04 10.93
CA ARG A 600 3.08 -16.32 12.22
C ARG A 600 2.66 -17.18 13.41
N SER A 601 1.58 -17.94 13.28
CA SER A 601 1.12 -18.84 14.34
C SER A 601 2.09 -20.01 14.57
N GLU A 602 2.71 -20.53 13.52
CA GLU A 602 3.78 -21.53 13.60
C GLU A 602 5.01 -20.97 14.31
N ILE A 603 5.47 -19.77 13.91
CA ILE A 603 6.58 -19.06 14.55
C ILE A 603 6.27 -18.83 16.03
N GLU A 604 5.08 -18.32 16.36
CA GLU A 604 4.65 -18.10 17.74
C GLU A 604 4.70 -19.39 18.56
N LYS A 605 4.11 -20.47 18.04
CA LYS A 605 4.14 -21.79 18.71
C LYS A 605 5.56 -22.32 18.90
N GLU A 606 6.40 -22.20 17.87
CA GLU A 606 7.78 -22.68 17.91
C GLU A 606 8.62 -21.87 18.92
N VAL A 607 8.50 -20.53 18.91
CA VAL A 607 9.17 -19.64 19.89
C VAL A 607 8.71 -19.94 21.31
N CYS A 608 7.39 -20.02 21.56
CA CYS A 608 6.86 -20.37 22.88
C CYS A 608 7.33 -21.74 23.35
N SER A 609 7.43 -22.73 22.45
CA SER A 609 7.92 -24.07 22.78
C SER A 609 9.41 -24.06 23.15
N LEU A 610 10.24 -23.34 22.40
CA LEU A 610 11.67 -23.23 22.67
C LEU A 610 11.93 -22.52 24.00
N LEU A 611 11.26 -21.38 24.24
CA LEU A 611 11.38 -20.64 25.50
C LEU A 611 10.88 -21.44 26.70
N ARG A 612 9.77 -22.16 26.55
CA ARG A 612 9.27 -23.07 27.60
C ARG A 612 10.31 -24.15 27.93
N GLY A 613 10.99 -24.69 26.92
CA GLY A 613 12.09 -25.64 27.12
C GLY A 613 13.22 -25.05 27.98
N VAL A 614 13.66 -23.83 27.67
CA VAL A 614 14.71 -23.12 28.44
C VAL A 614 14.27 -22.89 29.88
N ILE A 615 13.05 -22.39 30.10
CA ILE A 615 12.52 -22.10 31.44
C ILE A 615 12.33 -23.37 32.27
N MET A 616 11.81 -24.44 31.68
CA MET A 616 11.64 -25.72 32.38
C MET A 616 12.97 -26.39 32.74
N GLU A 617 13.99 -26.25 31.90
CA GLU A 617 15.34 -26.71 32.24
C GLU A 617 15.88 -25.93 33.44
N ARG A 618 15.79 -24.59 33.38
CA ARG A 618 16.21 -23.71 34.47
C ARG A 618 15.49 -24.02 35.78
N GLU A 619 14.19 -24.28 35.73
CA GLU A 619 13.40 -24.65 36.91
C GLU A 619 13.89 -25.95 37.55
N ARG A 620 14.28 -26.94 36.74
CA ARG A 620 14.84 -28.21 37.22
C ARG A 620 16.20 -28.00 37.86
N GLU A 621 17.07 -27.23 37.21
CA GLU A 621 18.39 -26.87 37.74
C GLU A 621 18.32 -26.17 39.09
N MET A 622 17.39 -25.20 39.23
CA MET A 622 17.16 -24.48 40.49
C MET A 622 16.67 -25.43 41.60
N LYS A 623 15.75 -26.37 41.29
CA LYS A 623 15.27 -27.37 42.27
C LYS A 623 16.35 -28.35 42.71
N MET A 624 17.34 -28.60 41.85
CA MET A 624 18.48 -29.48 42.16
C MET A 624 19.58 -28.77 42.96
N GLY A 625 19.45 -27.46 43.24
CA GLY A 625 20.45 -26.68 43.99
C GLY A 625 21.76 -26.47 43.24
N ASN A 626 21.76 -26.62 41.92
CA ASN A 626 22.98 -26.82 41.13
C ASN A 626 23.57 -25.56 40.46
N VAL A 627 22.98 -24.36 40.60
CA VAL A 627 23.40 -23.23 39.75
C VAL A 627 23.44 -21.86 40.46
N SER A 628 24.38 -21.01 40.04
CA SER A 628 24.40 -19.60 40.37
C SER A 628 23.27 -18.86 39.64
N ASN A 629 22.43 -18.13 40.37
CA ASN A 629 21.32 -17.32 39.83
C ASN A 629 21.83 -15.94 39.37
N ASP A 630 22.94 -15.89 38.63
CA ASP A 630 23.58 -14.62 38.27
C ASP A 630 23.07 -14.01 36.96
N ASP A 631 22.29 -14.77 36.17
CA ASP A 631 21.63 -14.30 34.95
C ASP A 631 20.21 -13.76 35.21
N LEU A 632 19.69 -12.95 34.27
CA LEU A 632 18.39 -12.27 34.42
C LEU A 632 17.22 -13.25 34.62
N LEU A 633 17.19 -14.38 33.91
CA LEU A 633 16.15 -15.39 34.04
C LEU A 633 16.21 -16.05 35.42
N GLY A 634 17.41 -16.40 35.90
CA GLY A 634 17.61 -16.95 37.24
C GLY A 634 17.10 -16.01 38.34
N LEU A 635 17.42 -14.71 38.24
CA LEU A 635 16.93 -13.70 39.19
C LEU A 635 15.41 -13.52 39.12
N LEU A 636 14.84 -13.49 37.92
CA LEU A 636 13.41 -13.34 37.69
C LEU A 636 12.63 -14.56 38.22
N MET A 637 13.15 -15.76 38.03
CA MET A 637 12.59 -16.99 38.58
C MET A 637 12.74 -17.05 40.10
N GLU A 638 13.90 -16.68 40.66
CA GLU A 638 14.12 -16.66 42.11
C GLU A 638 13.19 -15.68 42.82
N SER A 639 13.02 -14.47 42.27
CA SER A 639 12.07 -13.47 42.78
C SER A 639 10.65 -14.02 42.80
N ASN A 640 10.20 -14.62 41.68
CA ASN A 640 8.87 -15.24 41.61
C ASN A 640 8.70 -16.37 42.65
N PHE A 641 9.72 -17.21 42.87
CA PHE A 641 9.66 -18.29 43.85
C PHE A 641 9.57 -17.79 45.29
N LYS A 642 10.28 -16.71 45.64
CA LYS A 642 10.21 -16.09 46.97
C LYS A 642 8.84 -15.48 47.23
N ASP A 643 8.27 -14.80 46.24
CA ASP A 643 6.92 -14.23 46.33
C ASP A 643 5.84 -15.30 46.55
N PHE A 644 5.98 -16.49 45.95
CA PHE A 644 5.09 -17.63 46.17
C PHE A 644 5.20 -18.24 47.58
N GLN A 645 6.35 -18.15 48.24
CA GLN A 645 6.56 -18.73 49.58
C GLN A 645 6.20 -17.76 50.72
N GLU A 646 6.37 -16.45 50.52
CA GLU A 646 6.18 -15.44 51.58
C GLU A 646 4.73 -14.91 51.70
N GLN A 647 3.87 -15.10 50.68
CA GLN A 647 2.49 -14.60 50.71
C GLN A 647 1.47 -15.71 50.44
N GLY A 648 0.75 -16.11 51.50
CA GLY A 648 -0.32 -17.10 51.43
C GLY A 648 -1.44 -16.69 50.47
N SER A 649 -1.43 -17.28 49.27
CA SER A 649 -2.51 -17.56 48.30
C SER A 649 -3.61 -16.53 48.00
N SER A 650 -3.57 -15.31 48.53
CA SER A 650 -4.72 -14.39 48.52
C SER A 650 -4.50 -13.03 47.86
N ASN A 651 -3.27 -12.67 47.44
CA ASN A 651 -3.03 -11.53 46.54
C ASN A 651 -1.94 -11.90 45.51
N ALA A 652 -2.32 -11.96 44.24
CA ALA A 652 -1.51 -12.48 43.13
C ALA A 652 -0.41 -11.50 42.66
N THR A 653 0.82 -11.63 43.16
CA THR A 653 1.99 -10.86 42.67
C THR A 653 3.01 -11.68 41.89
N ALA A 654 3.00 -13.02 41.99
CA ALA A 654 3.97 -13.85 41.29
C ALA A 654 3.56 -14.09 39.83
N MET A 655 4.49 -13.92 38.89
CA MET A 655 4.23 -14.12 37.47
C MET A 655 3.99 -15.60 37.15
N THR A 656 3.04 -15.86 36.25
CA THR A 656 2.84 -17.18 35.65
C THR A 656 4.00 -17.53 34.72
N ILE A 657 4.23 -18.84 34.48
CA ILE A 657 5.25 -19.30 33.52
C ILE A 657 5.00 -18.70 32.13
N GLU A 658 3.74 -18.56 31.74
CA GLU A 658 3.34 -17.92 30.48
C GLU A 658 3.75 -16.44 30.43
N GLU A 659 3.59 -15.68 31.50
CA GLU A 659 4.07 -14.28 31.57
C GLU A 659 5.61 -14.22 31.51
N VAL A 660 6.30 -15.14 32.18
CA VAL A 660 7.77 -15.26 32.07
C VAL A 660 8.21 -15.54 30.63
N ILE A 661 7.50 -16.42 29.90
CA ILE A 661 7.79 -16.71 28.48
C ILE A 661 7.65 -15.43 27.62
N GLU A 662 6.61 -14.63 27.84
CA GLU A 662 6.40 -13.41 27.07
C GLU A 662 7.48 -12.34 27.36
N GLU A 663 7.89 -12.18 28.62
CA GLU A 663 9.02 -11.29 28.96
C GLU A 663 10.34 -11.78 28.37
N CYS A 664 10.62 -13.09 28.43
CA CYS A 664 11.80 -13.69 27.81
C CYS A 664 11.82 -13.44 26.29
N ARG A 665 10.67 -13.57 25.62
CA ARG A 665 10.52 -13.29 24.19
C ARG A 665 10.91 -11.86 23.86
N LEU A 666 10.47 -10.89 24.68
CA LEU A 666 10.83 -9.49 24.53
C LEU A 666 12.34 -9.28 24.71
N PHE A 667 12.97 -9.88 25.74
CA PHE A 667 14.40 -9.72 25.99
C PHE A 667 15.28 -10.28 24.86
N TYR A 668 14.94 -11.46 24.29
CA TYR A 668 15.64 -12.00 23.12
C TYR A 668 15.62 -11.00 21.95
N PHE A 669 14.45 -10.41 21.64
CA PHE A 669 14.34 -9.49 20.50
C PHE A 669 15.00 -8.15 20.79
N ALA A 670 14.65 -7.52 21.92
CA ALA A 670 15.08 -6.17 22.26
C ALA A 670 16.60 -6.10 22.53
N GLY A 671 17.17 -7.09 23.22
CA GLY A 671 18.58 -7.11 23.60
C GLY A 671 19.53 -7.35 22.42
N GLN A 672 19.12 -8.12 21.41
CA GLN A 672 19.94 -8.36 20.22
C GLN A 672 19.82 -7.19 19.22
N GLU A 673 18.60 -6.96 18.72
CA GLU A 673 18.40 -6.19 17.49
C GLU A 673 18.78 -4.70 17.67
N THR A 674 18.53 -4.13 18.85
CA THR A 674 18.74 -2.69 19.09
C THR A 674 20.22 -2.34 19.28
N THR A 675 20.98 -3.10 20.08
CA THR A 675 22.42 -2.86 20.26
C THR A 675 23.20 -3.15 18.99
N ALA A 676 22.79 -4.16 18.20
CA ALA A 676 23.44 -4.48 16.94
C ALA A 676 23.39 -3.29 15.97
N ILE A 677 22.25 -2.60 15.93
CA ILE A 677 22.04 -1.42 15.06
C ILE A 677 22.91 -0.25 15.51
N LEU A 678 22.96 -0.01 16.82
CA LEU A 678 23.84 1.02 17.39
C LEU A 678 25.30 0.77 16.98
N LEU A 679 25.82 -0.44 17.17
CA LEU A 679 27.20 -0.79 16.83
C LEU A 679 27.47 -0.69 15.32
N THR A 680 26.52 -1.14 14.51
CA THR A 680 26.62 -1.11 13.05
C THR A 680 26.70 0.32 12.51
N TRP A 681 25.77 1.19 12.90
CA TRP A 681 25.82 2.60 12.50
C TRP A 681 27.03 3.31 13.09
N THR A 682 27.49 2.92 14.28
CA THR A 682 28.72 3.47 14.86
C THR A 682 29.94 3.14 14.00
N MET A 683 30.10 1.90 13.55
CA MET A 683 31.21 1.56 12.65
C MET A 683 31.11 2.25 11.30
N VAL A 684 29.90 2.35 10.71
CA VAL A 684 29.67 3.08 9.45
C VAL A 684 30.08 4.55 9.60
N VAL A 685 29.61 5.23 10.65
CA VAL A 685 29.88 6.65 10.88
C VAL A 685 31.35 6.88 11.20
N LEU A 686 31.99 6.05 12.04
CA LEU A 686 33.43 6.16 12.32
C LEU A 686 34.31 5.87 11.10
N SER A 687 33.80 5.10 10.14
CA SER A 687 34.46 4.90 8.84
C SER A 687 34.38 6.14 7.96
N MET A 688 33.28 6.89 8.02
CA MET A 688 33.11 8.19 7.35
C MET A 688 33.89 9.32 8.02
N HIS A 689 34.20 9.17 9.31
CA HIS A 689 34.90 10.17 10.12
C HIS A 689 36.16 9.59 10.81
N PRO A 690 37.24 9.30 10.06
CA PRO A 690 38.43 8.64 10.60
C PRO A 690 39.07 9.36 11.80
N ASN A 691 39.01 10.70 11.84
CA ASN A 691 39.52 11.49 12.96
C ASN A 691 38.88 11.09 14.29
N TRP A 692 37.57 10.83 14.29
CA TRP A 692 36.85 10.36 15.48
C TRP A 692 37.22 8.93 15.85
N GLN A 693 37.49 8.07 14.86
CA GLN A 693 37.95 6.71 15.11
C GLN A 693 39.32 6.71 15.81
N VAL A 694 40.24 7.59 15.37
CA VAL A 694 41.56 7.76 15.98
C VAL A 694 41.43 8.27 17.41
N GLN A 695 40.65 9.34 17.63
CA GLN A 695 40.43 9.88 18.97
C GLN A 695 39.79 8.87 19.93
N ALA A 696 38.79 8.11 19.46
CA ALA A 696 38.17 7.05 20.24
C ALA A 696 39.18 5.95 20.59
N ARG A 697 40.05 5.56 19.64
CA ARG A 697 41.12 4.58 19.87
C ARG A 697 42.13 5.10 20.90
N GLU A 698 42.57 6.34 20.78
CA GLU A 698 43.50 6.96 21.73
C GLU A 698 42.92 6.98 23.15
N GLU A 699 41.64 7.35 23.31
CA GLU A 699 40.95 7.28 24.60
C GLU A 699 40.93 5.84 25.14
N VAL A 700 40.55 4.87 24.32
CA VAL A 700 40.48 3.45 24.73
C VAL A 700 41.85 2.92 25.15
N LEU A 701 42.91 3.21 24.39
CA LEU A 701 44.27 2.80 24.71
C LEU A 701 44.82 3.52 25.94
N GLN A 702 44.43 4.78 26.16
CA GLN A 702 44.81 5.51 27.37
C GLN A 702 44.17 4.91 28.62
N VAL A 703 42.91 4.50 28.55
CA VAL A 703 42.16 3.96 29.71
C VAL A 703 42.52 2.49 29.97
N PHE A 704 42.59 1.66 28.93
CA PHE A 704 42.75 0.21 29.08
C PHE A 704 44.08 -0.35 28.56
N GLY A 705 44.82 0.39 27.74
CA GLY A 705 45.97 -0.14 27.01
C GLY A 705 45.58 -1.35 26.16
N LYS A 706 46.27 -2.48 26.37
CA LYS A 706 45.95 -3.78 25.75
C LYS A 706 45.16 -4.71 26.68
N ASN A 707 44.74 -4.23 27.85
CA ASN A 707 43.96 -5.03 28.80
C ASN A 707 42.48 -5.03 28.41
N ASN A 708 41.74 -6.03 28.92
CA ASN A 708 40.30 -6.09 28.75
C ASN A 708 39.60 -4.93 29.47
N PRO A 709 38.52 -4.35 28.89
CA PRO A 709 37.73 -3.32 29.56
C PRO A 709 37.13 -3.80 30.88
N ASP A 710 37.29 -2.98 31.93
CA ASP A 710 36.61 -3.14 33.23
C ASP A 710 35.50 -2.10 33.43
N PHE A 711 34.62 -2.33 34.40
CA PHE A 711 33.44 -1.48 34.62
C PHE A 711 33.81 -0.03 34.97
N ASP A 712 34.85 0.15 35.79
CA ASP A 712 35.24 1.47 36.25
C ASP A 712 35.88 2.27 35.10
N GLY A 713 36.74 1.66 34.27
CA GLY A 713 37.29 2.27 33.07
C GLY A 713 36.23 2.61 32.02
N LEU A 714 35.17 1.81 31.85
CA LEU A 714 34.09 2.10 30.89
C LEU A 714 33.33 3.40 31.20
N SER A 715 33.33 3.81 32.48
CA SER A 715 32.77 5.10 32.90
C SER A 715 33.64 6.30 32.50
N HIS A 716 34.93 6.07 32.22
CA HIS A 716 35.90 7.08 31.81
C HIS A 716 35.97 7.31 30.29
N LEU A 717 35.36 6.44 29.48
CA LEU A 717 35.30 6.58 28.01
C LEU A 717 34.33 7.69 27.57
N LYS A 718 34.74 8.97 27.67
CA LYS A 718 33.92 10.14 27.36
C LYS A 718 33.71 10.31 25.86
N ILE A 719 34.76 10.20 25.05
CA ILE A 719 34.74 10.32 23.59
C ILE A 719 33.87 9.21 23.00
N VAL A 720 34.07 7.96 23.41
CA VAL A 720 33.22 6.84 22.97
C VAL A 720 31.76 7.09 23.35
N THR A 721 31.48 7.62 24.54
CA THR A 721 30.10 7.94 24.96
C THR A 721 29.48 9.01 24.07
N MET A 722 30.22 10.08 23.74
CA MET A 722 29.74 11.14 22.86
C MET A 722 29.45 10.62 21.45
N ILE A 723 30.32 9.76 20.91
CA ILE A 723 30.13 9.11 19.60
C ILE A 723 28.85 8.28 19.61
N LEU A 724 28.64 7.42 20.62
CA LEU A 724 27.45 6.58 20.71
C LEU A 724 26.16 7.41 20.82
N TYR A 725 26.19 8.54 21.56
CA TYR A 725 25.02 9.42 21.64
C TYR A 725 24.72 10.14 20.34
N GLU A 726 25.73 10.63 19.62
CA GLU A 726 25.52 11.26 18.32
C GLU A 726 25.07 10.25 17.25
N VAL A 727 25.55 9.01 17.30
CA VAL A 727 25.02 7.92 16.46
C VAL A 727 23.56 7.60 16.82
N LEU A 728 23.19 7.54 18.12
CA LEU A 728 21.80 7.36 18.53
C LEU A 728 20.90 8.54 18.14
N ARG A 729 21.46 9.74 17.97
CA ARG A 729 20.74 10.91 17.46
C ARG A 729 20.42 10.72 15.97
N LEU A 730 21.44 10.45 15.16
CA LEU A 730 21.33 10.34 13.69
C LEU A 730 20.64 9.04 13.24
N TYR A 731 20.92 7.93 13.90
CA TYR A 731 20.46 6.59 13.54
C TYR A 731 19.85 5.85 14.74
N PRO A 732 18.78 6.37 15.36
CA PRO A 732 18.12 5.71 16.48
C PRO A 732 17.54 4.35 16.04
N PRO A 733 17.77 3.26 16.79
CA PRO A 733 17.17 1.96 16.46
C PRO A 733 15.65 2.02 16.34
N VAL A 734 14.97 2.78 17.20
CA VAL A 734 13.51 2.99 17.15
C VAL A 734 13.20 4.42 16.73
N VAL A 735 12.61 4.59 15.54
CA VAL A 735 12.43 5.91 14.89
C VAL A 735 11.17 6.67 15.30
N PHE A 736 10.18 5.99 15.89
CA PHE A 736 9.01 6.62 16.51
C PHE A 736 8.44 5.75 17.64
N THR A 737 7.72 6.37 18.58
CA THR A 737 6.95 5.65 19.61
C THR A 737 5.53 6.19 19.72
N ALA A 738 4.54 5.33 19.95
CA ALA A 738 3.14 5.74 20.08
C ALA A 738 2.61 5.58 21.51
N ARG A 739 1.62 6.39 21.88
CA ARG A 739 0.85 6.33 23.12
C ARG A 739 -0.63 6.47 22.82
N CYS A 740 -1.47 5.79 23.59
CA CYS A 740 -2.92 5.99 23.57
C CYS A 740 -3.28 6.86 24.78
N VAL A 741 -4.10 7.88 24.57
CA VAL A 741 -4.57 8.77 25.63
C VAL A 741 -5.70 8.06 26.38
N ASP A 742 -5.51 7.72 27.64
CA ASP A 742 -6.50 6.93 28.40
C ASP A 742 -7.66 7.77 28.93
N LYS A 743 -7.42 9.05 29.17
CA LYS A 743 -8.39 10.03 29.67
C LYS A 743 -8.10 11.39 29.06
N THR A 744 -9.09 12.28 29.03
CA THR A 744 -8.90 13.64 28.54
C THR A 744 -7.68 14.27 29.20
N THR A 745 -6.67 14.60 28.40
CA THR A 745 -5.36 15.02 28.89
C THR A 745 -4.98 16.33 28.22
N LYS A 746 -4.64 17.35 29.02
CA LYS A 746 -4.10 18.61 28.52
C LYS A 746 -2.59 18.46 28.29
N LEU A 747 -2.12 18.69 27.07
CA LEU A 747 -0.72 18.68 26.66
C LEU A 747 -0.35 20.07 26.10
N GLY A 748 0.37 20.87 26.88
CA GLY A 748 0.55 22.29 26.59
C GLY A 748 -0.80 23.01 26.55
N ASP A 749 -1.10 23.71 25.47
CA ASP A 749 -2.40 24.37 25.25
C ASP A 749 -3.43 23.48 24.55
N ILE A 750 -3.05 22.25 24.17
CA ILE A 750 -3.89 21.32 23.43
C ILE A 750 -4.59 20.37 24.41
N ILE A 751 -5.87 20.08 24.17
CA ILE A 751 -6.65 19.09 24.93
C ILE A 751 -6.82 17.84 24.06
N LEU A 752 -6.30 16.72 24.53
CA LEU A 752 -6.36 15.43 23.83
C LEU A 752 -7.49 14.57 24.41
N PRO A 753 -8.42 14.06 23.59
CA PRO A 753 -9.51 13.20 24.06
C PRO A 753 -9.03 11.77 24.37
N PRO A 754 -9.76 11.01 25.20
CA PRO A 754 -9.52 9.58 25.39
C PRO A 754 -9.58 8.82 24.04
N GLY A 755 -8.71 7.85 23.86
CA GLY A 755 -8.56 7.07 22.63
C GLY A 755 -7.70 7.74 21.55
N ALA A 756 -7.31 9.01 21.72
CA ALA A 756 -6.38 9.66 20.79
C ALA A 756 -5.02 8.95 20.82
N GLN A 757 -4.45 8.67 19.65
CA GLN A 757 -3.08 8.18 19.54
C GLN A 757 -2.12 9.36 19.36
N VAL A 758 -1.10 9.44 20.21
CA VAL A 758 -0.02 10.41 20.14
C VAL A 758 1.24 9.68 19.71
N SER A 759 1.85 10.11 18.61
CA SER A 759 3.12 9.57 18.13
C SER A 759 4.24 10.57 18.42
N LEU A 760 5.36 10.07 18.92
CA LEU A 760 6.60 10.79 19.14
C LEU A 760 7.59 10.35 18.07
N PRO A 761 7.77 11.12 16.97
CA PRO A 761 8.68 10.76 15.89
C PRO A 761 10.13 11.08 16.26
N THR A 762 10.77 10.20 17.02
CA THR A 762 12.16 10.34 17.50
C THR A 762 13.13 10.77 16.41
N LEU A 763 13.10 10.12 15.23
CA LEU A 763 14.01 10.44 14.13
C LEU A 763 13.82 11.88 13.63
N LEU A 764 12.57 12.33 13.45
CA LEU A 764 12.31 13.69 12.98
C LEU A 764 12.73 14.73 14.02
N ILE A 765 12.46 14.48 15.30
CA ILE A 765 12.83 15.38 16.40
C ILE A 765 14.36 15.45 16.57
N HIS A 766 15.07 14.35 16.34
CA HIS A 766 16.54 14.30 16.39
C HIS A 766 17.22 14.99 15.20
N HIS A 767 16.48 15.23 14.11
CA HIS A 767 16.93 15.90 12.89
C HIS A 767 16.33 17.31 12.71
N ASP A 768 15.65 17.84 13.73
CA ASP A 768 15.03 19.16 13.65
C ASP A 768 16.09 20.28 13.82
N PRO A 769 16.34 21.12 12.79
CA PRO A 769 17.32 22.20 12.86
C PRO A 769 16.94 23.30 13.87
N GLU A 770 15.65 23.47 14.19
CA GLU A 770 15.22 24.42 15.21
C GLU A 770 15.74 24.00 16.59
N ILE A 771 15.74 22.69 16.85
CA ILE A 771 16.11 22.08 18.13
C ILE A 771 17.64 21.89 18.24
N TRP A 772 18.26 21.36 17.18
CA TRP A 772 19.66 20.90 17.19
C TRP A 772 20.64 21.87 16.54
N GLY A 773 20.16 22.90 15.83
CA GLY A 773 20.97 23.88 15.12
C GLY A 773 21.14 23.56 13.63
N GLU A 774 21.76 24.48 12.88
CA GLU A 774 21.98 24.36 11.43
C GLU A 774 22.90 23.17 11.06
N ASP A 775 23.79 22.78 11.97
CA ASP A 775 24.71 21.67 11.81
C ASP A 775 24.05 20.31 12.13
N VAL A 776 22.71 20.23 12.25
CA VAL A 776 21.96 19.02 12.67
C VAL A 776 22.23 17.78 11.82
N GLU A 777 22.53 17.93 10.53
CA GLU A 777 22.86 16.80 9.65
C GLU A 777 24.34 16.38 9.75
N GLU A 778 25.19 17.15 10.44
CA GLU A 778 26.59 16.82 10.66
C GLU A 778 26.77 15.86 11.84
N PHE A 779 27.68 14.89 11.68
CA PHE A 779 28.15 14.07 12.81
C PHE A 779 29.09 14.88 13.71
N LYS A 780 28.56 15.35 14.84
CA LYS A 780 29.29 16.21 15.78
C LYS A 780 29.17 15.74 17.23
N PRO A 781 29.94 14.71 17.63
CA PRO A 781 29.94 14.18 19.00
C PRO A 781 30.13 15.23 20.10
N GLU A 782 30.86 16.33 19.86
CA GLU A 782 31.10 17.38 20.87
C GLU A 782 29.83 18.04 21.40
N ARG A 783 28.68 17.92 20.70
CA ARG A 783 27.38 18.34 21.24
C ARG A 783 27.12 17.74 22.62
N PHE A 784 27.55 16.50 22.84
CA PHE A 784 27.34 15.79 24.09
C PHE A 784 28.45 16.00 25.12
N SER A 785 29.43 16.88 24.87
CA SER A 785 30.54 17.17 25.80
C SER A 785 30.05 17.71 27.16
N GLY A 786 28.96 18.48 27.15
CA GLY A 786 28.28 18.97 28.35
C GLY A 786 27.25 18.02 28.96
N GLY A 787 27.12 16.80 28.41
CA GLY A 787 26.06 15.84 28.70
C GLY A 787 24.78 16.09 27.89
N ILE A 788 23.82 15.16 27.99
CA ILE A 788 22.58 15.16 27.21
C ILE A 788 21.77 16.47 27.37
N SER A 789 21.71 17.02 28.58
CA SER A 789 20.92 18.22 28.86
C SER A 789 21.43 19.49 28.19
N LYS A 790 22.71 19.51 27.77
CA LYS A 790 23.35 20.64 27.09
C LYS A 790 23.53 20.41 25.59
N ALA A 791 23.11 19.25 25.08
CA ALA A 791 23.34 18.86 23.68
C ALA A 791 22.38 19.57 22.70
N SER A 792 21.26 20.09 23.17
CA SER A 792 20.26 20.82 22.38
C SER A 792 19.93 22.19 23.03
N LYS A 793 19.16 23.04 22.34
CA LYS A 793 18.77 24.38 22.81
C LYS A 793 17.74 24.36 23.97
N ASN A 794 18.10 23.73 25.10
CA ASN A 794 17.33 23.67 26.36
C ASN A 794 15.99 22.90 26.30
N GLN A 795 15.91 21.83 25.50
CA GLN A 795 14.74 20.95 25.47
C GLN A 795 15.14 19.49 25.72
N LEU A 796 14.38 18.74 26.54
CA LEU A 796 14.57 17.30 26.78
C LEU A 796 14.11 16.47 25.57
N VAL A 797 14.82 16.64 24.46
CA VAL A 797 14.44 16.15 23.11
C VAL A 797 15.35 15.04 22.58
N PHE A 798 16.29 14.56 23.41
CA PHE A 798 17.09 13.38 23.13
C PHE A 798 16.55 12.20 23.93
N PHE A 799 15.78 11.33 23.27
CA PHE A 799 15.12 10.19 23.92
C PHE A 799 15.19 8.90 23.08
N PRO A 800 16.38 8.47 22.62
CA PRO A 800 16.52 7.20 21.89
C PRO A 800 16.11 5.97 22.72
N PHE A 801 16.11 6.12 24.06
CA PHE A 801 15.65 5.11 25.02
C PHE A 801 14.26 5.42 25.60
N SER A 802 13.48 6.32 24.98
CA SER A 802 12.22 6.86 25.53
C SER A 802 12.44 7.65 26.83
N TRP A 803 11.37 8.00 27.53
CA TRP A 803 11.39 8.72 28.81
C TRP A 803 10.24 8.28 29.72
N GLY A 804 10.38 8.52 31.03
CA GLY A 804 9.34 8.28 32.04
C GLY A 804 9.22 6.82 32.50
N PRO A 805 8.07 6.40 33.04
CA PRO A 805 7.88 5.05 33.61
C PRO A 805 8.05 3.89 32.61
N ARG A 806 8.07 4.18 31.31
CA ARG A 806 8.32 3.23 30.23
C ARG A 806 9.61 3.55 29.49
N ILE A 807 10.59 4.13 30.18
CA ILE A 807 11.96 4.24 29.70
C ILE A 807 12.55 2.84 29.49
N CYS A 808 13.42 2.68 28.51
CA CYS A 808 14.05 1.41 28.20
C CYS A 808 14.81 0.88 29.42
N ILE A 809 14.35 -0.26 29.97
CA ILE A 809 15.03 -0.94 31.09
C ILE A 809 16.45 -1.41 30.72
N GLY A 810 16.69 -1.68 29.44
CA GLY A 810 17.98 -2.12 28.90
C GLY A 810 18.96 -1.00 28.56
N GLN A 811 18.66 0.28 28.85
CA GLN A 811 19.53 1.40 28.46
C GLN A 811 20.98 1.23 28.94
N ASN A 812 21.18 0.93 30.23
CA ASN A 812 22.53 0.75 30.78
C ASN A 812 23.22 -0.49 30.20
N PHE A 813 22.47 -1.57 29.99
CA PHE A 813 22.96 -2.80 29.36
C PHE A 813 23.50 -2.52 27.96
N ALA A 814 22.69 -1.90 27.10
CA ALA A 814 23.05 -1.59 25.71
C ALA A 814 24.26 -0.64 25.63
N MET A 815 24.32 0.39 26.48
CA MET A 815 25.46 1.33 26.49
C MET A 815 26.76 0.67 26.96
N ILE A 816 26.70 -0.24 27.94
CA ILE A 816 27.89 -0.95 28.41
C ILE A 816 28.35 -1.97 27.35
N GLU A 817 27.43 -2.76 26.82
CA GLU A 817 27.69 -3.72 25.74
C GLU A 817 28.35 -3.01 24.54
N ALA A 818 27.78 -1.90 24.09
CA ALA A 818 28.32 -1.13 22.97
C ALA A 818 29.72 -0.55 23.26
N LYS A 819 29.96 -0.04 24.48
CA LYS A 819 31.28 0.48 24.88
C LYS A 819 32.33 -0.62 24.96
N VAL A 820 32.00 -1.78 25.52
CA VAL A 820 32.93 -2.93 25.61
C VAL A 820 33.31 -3.41 24.21
N ALA A 821 32.30 -3.62 23.35
CA ALA A 821 32.52 -4.07 21.98
C ALA A 821 33.38 -3.08 21.20
N LEU A 822 33.03 -1.79 21.22
CA LEU A 822 33.77 -0.77 20.49
C LEU A 822 35.19 -0.57 21.03
N ALA A 823 35.40 -0.62 22.35
CA ALA A 823 36.74 -0.55 22.94
C ALA A 823 37.62 -1.71 22.46
N ILE A 824 37.11 -2.94 22.51
CA ILE A 824 37.86 -4.12 22.07
C ILE A 824 38.12 -4.08 20.56
N ILE A 825 37.16 -3.66 19.74
CA ILE A 825 37.35 -3.50 18.29
C ILE A 825 38.45 -2.47 18.02
N LEU A 826 38.42 -1.30 18.66
CA LEU A 826 39.41 -0.23 18.46
C LEU A 826 40.82 -0.61 18.94
N GLN A 827 40.95 -1.54 19.91
CA GLN A 827 42.24 -2.10 20.34
C GLN A 827 42.91 -2.98 19.27
N HIS A 828 42.12 -3.66 18.43
CA HIS A 828 42.62 -4.70 17.51
C HIS A 828 42.58 -4.29 16.03
N PHE A 829 41.64 -3.42 15.66
CA PHE A 829 41.38 -3.07 14.27
C PHE A 829 41.24 -1.57 14.05
N SER A 830 41.67 -1.14 12.87
CA SER A 830 41.15 0.05 12.20
C SER A 830 40.26 -0.34 11.06
N PHE A 831 39.37 0.55 10.65
CA PHE A 831 38.39 0.22 9.64
C PHE A 831 37.95 1.42 8.80
N GLU A 832 37.55 1.16 7.56
CA GLU A 832 37.08 2.16 6.61
C GLU A 832 35.89 1.65 5.80
N LEU A 833 35.15 2.54 5.15
CA LEU A 833 34.00 2.14 4.34
C LEU A 833 34.47 1.34 3.12
N SER A 834 33.82 0.21 2.87
CA SER A 834 34.03 -0.50 1.62
C SER A 834 33.49 0.31 0.44
N PRO A 835 34.15 0.31 -0.73
CA PRO A 835 33.58 0.80 -1.98
C PRO A 835 32.26 0.12 -2.37
N SER A 836 31.97 -1.07 -1.84
CA SER A 836 30.72 -1.79 -2.07
C SER A 836 29.55 -1.29 -1.20
N TYR A 837 29.83 -0.47 -0.20
CA TYR A 837 28.82 0.03 0.73
C TYR A 837 27.81 0.94 0.03
N ALA A 838 26.52 0.64 0.20
CA ALA A 838 25.41 1.46 -0.28
C ALA A 838 24.62 2.02 0.90
N HIS A 839 24.72 3.34 1.13
CA HIS A 839 24.00 4.00 2.22
C HIS A 839 22.50 4.08 1.94
N ALA A 840 21.73 3.15 2.53
CA ALA A 840 20.27 3.10 2.41
C ALA A 840 19.62 2.65 3.74
N PRO A 841 19.43 3.55 4.72
CA PRO A 841 18.67 3.24 5.94
C PRO A 841 17.22 2.86 5.60
N CYS A 842 16.73 1.76 6.16
CA CYS A 842 15.37 1.27 5.96
C CYS A 842 14.72 0.88 7.29
N ASN A 843 13.53 1.42 7.55
CA ASN A 843 12.78 1.12 8.75
C ASN A 843 11.93 -0.16 8.59
N VAL A 844 12.23 -1.18 9.40
CA VAL A 844 11.45 -2.44 9.48
C VAL A 844 10.61 -2.46 10.75
N ILE A 845 11.22 -2.88 11.86
CA ILE A 845 10.80 -2.56 13.24
C ILE A 845 11.81 -1.56 13.82
N THR A 846 13.06 -1.73 13.43
CA THR A 846 14.18 -0.87 13.74
C THR A 846 14.83 -0.31 12.47
N LEU A 847 15.68 0.71 12.60
CA LEU A 847 16.38 1.37 11.49
C LEU A 847 17.61 0.57 11.04
N GLN A 848 17.46 -0.25 10.00
CA GLN A 848 18.47 -1.19 9.52
C GLN A 848 19.14 -0.70 8.23
N PRO A 849 20.38 -1.09 7.93
CA PRO A 849 20.99 -0.85 6.62
C PRO A 849 20.41 -1.81 5.58
N GLN A 850 19.71 -1.30 4.56
CA GLN A 850 18.98 -2.11 3.57
C GLN A 850 19.88 -3.10 2.81
N HIS A 851 21.13 -2.72 2.55
CA HIS A 851 22.09 -3.49 1.76
C HIS A 851 23.24 -4.07 2.61
N GLY A 852 23.10 -4.07 3.93
CA GLY A 852 24.19 -4.41 4.85
C GLY A 852 25.15 -3.25 5.10
N ALA A 853 26.20 -3.49 5.87
CA ALA A 853 27.20 -2.51 6.26
C ALA A 853 28.61 -3.04 5.95
N GLN A 854 29.01 -2.98 4.67
CA GLN A 854 30.32 -3.45 4.21
C GLN A 854 31.42 -2.47 4.62
N ILE A 855 32.40 -2.99 5.36
CA ILE A 855 33.53 -2.25 5.92
C ILE A 855 34.81 -3.04 5.64
N ILE A 856 35.90 -2.34 5.34
CA ILE A 856 37.23 -2.93 5.23
C ILE A 856 37.90 -2.83 6.60
N LEU A 857 38.16 -3.99 7.22
CA LEU A 857 38.91 -4.12 8.46
C LEU A 857 40.40 -4.24 8.16
N HIS A 858 41.21 -3.53 8.94
CA HIS A 858 42.68 -3.55 8.91
C HIS A 858 43.20 -3.97 10.29
N ARG A 859 44.06 -4.98 10.34
CA ARG A 859 44.70 -5.40 11.61
C ARG A 859 45.77 -4.37 12.03
N LEU A 860 45.81 -4.03 13.31
CA LEU A 860 46.77 -3.08 13.90
C LEU A 860 48.04 -3.73 14.44
#